data_AF-A0A166Y6M4-F1
#
_entry.id   AF-A0A166Y6M4-F1
#
_cell.length_a   1.000
_cell.length_b   1.000
_cell.length_c   1.000
_cell.angle_alpha   90.00
_cell.angle_beta   90.00
_cell.angle_gamma   90.00
#
_symmetry.space_group_name_H-M   'P 1'
#
loop_
_entity.id
_entity.type
_entity.pdbx_description
1 polymer ?
#
loop_
_entity_poly.entity_id
_entity_poly.type
_entity_poly.pdbx_seq_one_letter_code
_entity_poly.pdbx_strand_id
1 'polypeptide(L)'
;MKTLPEKYYLTHFFELLSYIEQTSHHLLNHEQREKLGAFRALDEQSQCLLVRVINRKRLFVCHADLKYSEITDYNAAFRALYEAGWLTFAKHIQHPVLLLQELSKPQLQALVAEQNLPSPPVKSAKKANWLEFVKAHFDTLDISQSDVFSRYFMSEFNDDFEYLLFLFFGKAAGVFAQFSMRDLGVMDTRGDRTQTNAHFDDLQEAQSAFYYSRLYSDLKTMTEQAAMETANTLISELAVPVVGQLAQTKFDHLCYKLANLVADKNIRLSESLLVLSGHSSAQEKYIRLLYSQGEHERCKQQIEKVIASPSDEKLLFFAEDFYRLKFTKKRTSALTDMLRESGPKLSLDEAYKGYVEQGLVNQYARLGTKAFHCENMLWRALFCLSFWHELFEDSRNAFSNEFESTPKCIKDNTFYRVFEAEIEQRLSTFDSNEALLNWLVKQASERFGTHCRMMLWQPDILAYLFEFAKHAPIEAVCAQLRAMSKDFNNLKDGYPDLMVFEKGVKFVEVKAPGDSLRRNQLVTIQKLMLSGFNVDVQSVEWRVSPEQPYVVVDIETTGGKKEHDKITEIAMIKVQNGQVIDQWQSLINPQRRVPKYITELTGIDNEMVADAPIFSEVIDDIDTFTQDAIFVAHNVNFDFGFIKAEFGRLERPFRRAKLCTVQLGRKWLPGHASYSLGKICHDLSIPLTGHHRAYNDAAATVALFNLINQKRLESN
;
A
#
# COMPACT_ATOMS: atom_id res chain seq x y z
N MET A 1 21.06 16.31 10.89
CA MET A 1 20.91 14.87 10.56
C MET A 1 21.73 14.10 11.56
N LYS A 2 21.19 13.06 12.22
CA LYS A 2 22.00 12.22 13.11
C LYS A 2 23.11 11.55 12.27
N THR A 3 24.34 11.49 12.79
CA THR A 3 25.47 10.81 12.15
C THR A 3 25.78 9.54 12.92
N LEU A 4 25.97 8.42 12.22
CA LEU A 4 26.33 7.15 12.85
C LEU A 4 27.84 7.07 13.11
N PRO A 5 28.29 6.42 14.21
CA PRO A 5 29.70 6.14 14.45
C PRO A 5 30.33 5.29 13.34
N GLU A 6 31.64 5.38 13.09
CA GLU A 6 32.30 4.68 11.95
C GLU A 6 32.00 3.17 11.89
N LYS A 7 32.02 2.48 13.04
CA LYS A 7 31.80 1.03 13.17
C LYS A 7 30.38 0.64 13.57
N TYR A 8 29.39 1.51 13.34
CA TYR A 8 27.99 1.29 13.76
C TYR A 8 27.43 -0.09 13.36
N TYR A 9 27.82 -0.58 12.17
CA TYR A 9 27.35 -1.84 11.62
C TYR A 9 27.85 -3.05 12.42
N LEU A 10 29.03 -2.96 13.03
CA LEU A 10 29.55 -4.01 13.92
C LEU A 10 28.78 -3.99 15.25
N THR A 11 28.46 -2.81 15.78
CA THR A 11 27.59 -2.66 16.94
C THR A 11 26.21 -3.27 16.69
N HIS A 12 25.59 -2.98 15.54
CA HIS A 12 24.31 -3.60 15.13
C HIS A 12 24.42 -5.11 14.97
N PHE A 13 25.57 -5.61 14.55
CA PHE A 13 25.76 -7.05 14.41
C PHE A 13 25.84 -7.73 15.78
N PHE A 14 26.57 -7.14 16.73
CA PHE A 14 26.56 -7.62 18.12
C PHE A 14 25.19 -7.49 18.78
N GLU A 15 24.42 -6.46 18.44
CA GLU A 15 23.03 -6.32 18.88
C GLU A 15 22.17 -7.50 18.39
N LEU A 16 22.27 -7.84 17.10
CA LEU A 16 21.64 -9.03 16.51
C LEU A 16 22.10 -10.32 17.22
N LEU A 17 23.41 -10.51 17.42
CA LEU A 17 23.94 -11.71 18.09
C LEU A 17 23.45 -11.82 19.53
N SER A 18 23.43 -10.71 20.27
CA SER A 18 22.93 -10.67 21.65
C SER A 18 21.46 -11.07 21.70
N TYR A 19 20.65 -10.61 20.75
CA TYR A 19 19.26 -11.05 20.64
C TYR A 19 19.16 -12.56 20.41
N ILE A 20 19.94 -13.10 19.45
CA ILE A 20 19.89 -14.52 19.11
C ILE A 20 20.33 -15.38 20.30
N GLU A 21 21.39 -14.99 21.01
CA GLU A 21 21.87 -15.72 22.19
C GLU A 21 20.83 -15.75 23.32
N GLN A 22 20.11 -14.64 23.54
CA GLN A 22 19.12 -14.55 24.61
C GLN A 22 17.81 -15.25 24.26
N THR A 23 17.39 -15.23 22.99
CA THR A 23 16.04 -15.67 22.58
C THR A 23 16.03 -16.96 21.78
N SER A 24 16.98 -17.10 20.87
CA SER A 24 16.89 -18.02 19.73
C SER A 24 18.08 -18.98 19.64
N HIS A 25 18.90 -19.08 20.68
CA HIS A 25 20.11 -19.93 20.69
C HIS A 25 19.77 -21.42 20.49
N HIS A 26 18.61 -21.86 21.02
CA HIS A 26 18.10 -23.22 20.83
C HIS A 26 17.71 -23.52 19.37
N LEU A 27 17.47 -22.48 18.56
CA LEU A 27 17.16 -22.55 17.13
C LEU A 27 18.41 -22.54 16.24
N LEU A 28 19.61 -22.65 16.82
CA LEU A 28 20.85 -22.84 16.07
C LEU A 28 21.29 -24.29 16.13
N ASN A 29 21.78 -24.83 15.01
CA ASN A 29 22.45 -26.13 14.99
C ASN A 29 23.87 -26.04 15.60
N HIS A 30 24.55 -27.18 15.77
CA HIS A 30 25.89 -27.22 16.38
C HIS A 30 26.92 -26.38 15.60
N GLU A 31 26.99 -26.55 14.29
CA GLU A 31 27.94 -25.86 13.41
C GLU A 31 27.76 -24.33 13.47
N GLN A 32 26.51 -23.86 13.49
CA GLN A 32 26.17 -22.45 13.62
C GLN A 32 26.65 -21.86 14.95
N ARG A 33 26.47 -22.60 16.06
CA ARG A 33 26.95 -22.16 17.38
C ARG A 33 28.48 -22.08 17.41
N GLU A 34 29.18 -23.03 16.81
CA GLU A 34 30.64 -23.00 16.69
C GLU A 34 31.11 -21.80 15.85
N LYS A 35 30.46 -21.52 14.71
CA LYS A 35 30.74 -20.34 13.89
C LYS A 35 30.56 -19.04 14.68
N LEU A 36 29.49 -18.91 15.46
CA LEU A 36 29.30 -17.72 16.31
C LEU A 36 30.41 -17.56 17.37
N GLY A 37 30.83 -18.66 17.99
CA GLY A 37 31.98 -18.67 18.90
C GLY A 37 33.28 -18.24 18.21
N ALA A 38 33.53 -18.77 17.01
CA ALA A 38 34.70 -18.44 16.19
C ALA A 38 34.69 -16.97 15.75
N PHE A 39 33.53 -16.40 15.40
CA PHE A 39 33.40 -14.98 15.07
C PHE A 39 33.85 -14.09 16.24
N ARG A 40 33.44 -14.43 17.47
CA ARG A 40 33.80 -13.67 18.68
C ARG A 40 35.30 -13.74 19.01
N ALA A 41 35.98 -14.80 18.57
CA ALA A 41 37.42 -14.97 18.76
C ALA A 41 38.28 -14.19 17.74
N LEU A 42 37.69 -13.70 16.66
CA LEU A 42 38.38 -12.84 15.69
C LEU A 42 38.76 -11.49 16.30
N ASP A 43 39.84 -10.89 15.82
CA ASP A 43 40.16 -9.50 16.14
C ASP A 43 39.13 -8.53 15.53
N GLU A 44 39.04 -7.32 16.08
CA GLU A 44 38.02 -6.34 15.69
C GLU A 44 38.09 -5.94 14.20
N GLN A 45 39.28 -5.93 13.58
CA GLN A 45 39.42 -5.56 12.16
C GLN A 45 38.88 -6.67 11.26
N SER A 46 39.16 -7.93 11.61
CA SER A 46 38.58 -9.10 10.95
C SER A 46 37.06 -9.15 11.11
N GLN A 47 36.54 -8.88 12.32
CA GLN A 47 35.09 -8.76 12.54
C GLN A 47 34.48 -7.66 11.67
N CYS A 48 35.07 -6.45 11.66
CA CYS A 48 34.62 -5.34 10.83
C CYS A 48 34.55 -5.73 9.35
N LEU A 49 35.62 -6.35 8.83
CA LEU A 49 35.69 -6.74 7.43
C LEU A 49 34.63 -7.79 7.08
N LEU A 50 34.46 -8.81 7.92
CA LEU A 50 33.46 -9.85 7.68
C LEU A 50 32.04 -9.29 7.68
N VAL A 51 31.68 -8.44 8.65
CA VAL A 51 30.35 -7.80 8.69
C VAL A 51 30.15 -6.90 7.46
N ARG A 52 31.18 -6.19 6.99
CA ARG A 52 31.12 -5.41 5.74
C ARG A 52 30.89 -6.29 4.51
N VAL A 53 31.44 -7.50 4.49
CA VAL A 53 31.27 -8.47 3.39
C VAL A 53 29.85 -9.04 3.39
N ILE A 54 29.38 -9.60 4.50
CA ILE A 54 28.06 -10.28 4.58
C ILE A 54 26.88 -9.31 4.48
N ASN A 55 27.07 -8.04 4.87
CA ASN A 55 26.03 -7.01 4.75
C ASN A 55 25.90 -6.44 3.32
N ARG A 56 26.69 -6.94 2.35
CA ARG A 56 26.53 -6.54 0.94
C ARG A 56 25.40 -7.34 0.30
N LYS A 57 24.69 -6.67 -0.61
CA LYS A 57 23.60 -7.27 -1.38
C LYS A 57 24.06 -8.34 -2.37
N ARG A 58 25.32 -8.30 -2.79
CA ARG A 58 25.89 -9.22 -3.79
C ARG A 58 26.57 -10.38 -3.09
N LEU A 59 26.39 -11.58 -3.63
CA LEU A 59 26.99 -12.78 -3.07
C LEU A 59 28.52 -12.75 -3.20
N PHE A 60 29.02 -12.24 -4.34
CA PHE A 60 30.44 -12.07 -4.57
C PHE A 60 30.88 -10.62 -4.35
N VAL A 61 32.02 -10.49 -3.68
CA VAL A 61 32.65 -9.22 -3.37
C VAL A 61 34.02 -9.15 -4.06
N CYS A 62 34.28 -8.03 -4.72
CA CYS A 62 35.59 -7.76 -5.30
C CYS A 62 36.53 -7.20 -4.23
N HIS A 63 37.76 -7.70 -4.19
CA HIS A 63 38.82 -7.21 -3.31
C HIS A 63 39.06 -5.70 -3.47
N ALA A 64 38.92 -5.15 -4.67
CA ALA A 64 39.12 -3.72 -4.94
C ALA A 64 38.05 -2.81 -4.32
N ASP A 65 36.88 -3.37 -4.00
CA ASP A 65 35.71 -2.62 -3.52
C ASP A 65 35.66 -2.50 -1.99
N LEU A 66 36.66 -3.01 -1.27
CA LEU A 66 36.70 -3.06 0.20
C LEU A 66 37.76 -2.10 0.76
N LYS A 67 37.55 -0.81 0.55
CA LYS A 67 38.40 0.25 1.11
C LYS A 67 37.62 1.02 2.16
N TYR A 68 37.99 0.84 3.42
CA TYR A 68 37.32 1.43 4.58
C TYR A 68 38.37 2.08 5.48
N SER A 69 38.15 3.32 5.89
CA SER A 69 39.10 4.07 6.71
C SER A 69 39.27 3.48 8.11
N GLU A 70 38.22 2.84 8.61
CA GLU A 70 38.17 2.22 9.94
C GLU A 70 38.88 0.86 10.02
N ILE A 71 39.26 0.26 8.87
CA ILE A 71 40.01 -1.01 8.79
C ILE A 71 41.44 -0.70 8.36
N THR A 72 42.31 -0.51 9.36
CA THR A 72 43.68 -0.02 9.16
C THR A 72 44.61 -1.02 8.44
N ASP A 73 44.46 -2.32 8.69
CA ASP A 73 45.21 -3.39 8.03
C ASP A 73 44.26 -4.39 7.36
N TYR A 74 43.74 -3.97 6.20
CA TYR A 74 42.86 -4.79 5.38
C TYR A 74 43.50 -6.15 5.02
N ASN A 75 44.78 -6.18 4.70
CA ASN A 75 45.43 -7.40 4.20
C ASN A 75 45.58 -8.44 5.31
N ALA A 76 45.94 -8.02 6.53
CA ALA A 76 45.99 -8.91 7.69
C ALA A 76 44.59 -9.44 8.04
N ALA A 77 43.58 -8.57 8.09
CA ALA A 77 42.19 -8.96 8.37
C ALA A 77 41.64 -9.94 7.31
N PHE A 78 41.85 -9.64 6.02
CA PHE A 78 41.43 -10.53 4.94
C PHE A 78 42.11 -11.90 5.03
N ARG A 79 43.42 -11.92 5.27
CA ARG A 79 44.19 -13.16 5.40
C ARG A 79 43.71 -14.00 6.58
N ALA A 80 43.47 -13.39 7.73
CA ALA A 80 42.94 -14.08 8.91
C ALA A 80 41.57 -14.72 8.61
N LEU A 81 40.66 -13.98 7.97
CA LEU A 81 39.36 -14.51 7.57
C LEU A 81 39.46 -15.63 6.53
N TYR A 82 40.35 -15.51 5.54
CA TYR A 82 40.57 -16.53 4.52
C TYR A 82 41.16 -17.82 5.12
N GLU A 83 42.21 -17.70 5.94
CA GLU A 83 42.85 -18.86 6.60
C GLU A 83 41.90 -19.56 7.59
N ALA A 84 41.01 -18.81 8.24
CA ALA A 84 39.98 -19.36 9.11
C ALA A 84 38.71 -19.86 8.37
N GLY A 85 38.70 -19.82 7.03
CA GLY A 85 37.61 -20.37 6.22
C GLY A 85 36.34 -19.52 6.15
N TRP A 86 36.38 -18.26 6.58
CA TRP A 86 35.24 -17.34 6.47
C TRP A 86 35.02 -16.86 5.04
N LEU A 87 36.10 -16.74 4.25
CA LEU A 87 36.08 -16.22 2.90
C LEU A 87 36.66 -17.23 1.92
N THR A 88 35.99 -17.42 0.79
CA THR A 88 36.46 -18.32 -0.27
C THR A 88 36.49 -17.58 -1.60
N PHE A 89 37.63 -17.62 -2.30
CA PHE A 89 37.74 -17.05 -3.64
C PHE A 89 36.80 -17.77 -4.61
N ALA A 90 36.25 -17.04 -5.56
CA ALA A 90 35.32 -17.57 -6.55
C ALA A 90 35.94 -18.70 -7.39
N LYS A 91 37.27 -18.74 -7.54
CA LYS A 91 37.95 -19.86 -8.21
C LYS A 91 38.01 -21.16 -7.41
N HIS A 92 37.69 -21.14 -6.12
CA HIS A 92 37.78 -22.29 -5.20
C HIS A 92 36.40 -22.80 -4.72
N ILE A 93 35.32 -22.12 -5.07
CA ILE A 93 33.96 -22.57 -4.70
C ILE A 93 33.49 -23.71 -5.60
N GLN A 94 32.50 -24.48 -5.12
CA GLN A 94 31.93 -25.62 -5.86
C GLN A 94 31.18 -25.21 -7.14
N HIS A 95 30.53 -24.03 -7.14
CA HIS A 95 29.73 -23.54 -8.27
C HIS A 95 30.17 -22.14 -8.76
N PRO A 96 31.38 -22.01 -9.36
CA PRO A 96 31.96 -20.73 -9.80
C PRO A 96 31.08 -19.98 -10.81
N VAL A 97 30.26 -20.71 -11.58
CA VAL A 97 29.35 -20.15 -12.60
C VAL A 97 28.40 -19.07 -12.05
N LEU A 98 28.09 -19.10 -10.75
CA LEU A 98 27.23 -18.12 -10.09
C LEU A 98 27.79 -16.69 -10.20
N LEU A 99 29.12 -16.51 -10.19
CA LEU A 99 29.75 -15.21 -10.31
C LEU A 99 29.36 -14.48 -11.60
N LEU A 100 29.17 -15.21 -12.70
CA LEU A 100 28.91 -14.62 -14.02
C LEU A 100 27.69 -13.70 -14.03
N GLN A 101 26.67 -14.02 -13.23
CA GLN A 101 25.44 -13.23 -13.17
C GLN A 101 25.68 -11.84 -12.55
N GLU A 102 26.65 -11.73 -11.65
CA GLU A 102 27.00 -10.51 -10.94
C GLU A 102 28.01 -9.62 -11.70
N LEU A 103 28.75 -10.20 -12.65
CA LEU A 103 29.69 -9.47 -13.49
C LEU A 103 29.00 -8.41 -14.36
N SER A 104 29.65 -7.28 -14.54
CA SER A 104 29.25 -6.25 -15.49
C SER A 104 29.57 -6.69 -16.93
N LYS A 105 28.95 -6.04 -17.93
CA LYS A 105 29.26 -6.29 -19.34
C LYS A 105 30.77 -6.14 -19.65
N PRO A 106 31.48 -5.09 -19.20
CA PRO A 106 32.92 -4.98 -19.41
C PRO A 106 33.72 -6.12 -18.79
N GLN A 107 33.29 -6.65 -17.64
CA GLN A 107 33.97 -7.76 -16.97
C GLN A 107 33.76 -9.09 -17.69
N LEU A 108 32.55 -9.33 -18.23
CA LEU A 108 32.30 -10.48 -19.10
C LEU A 108 33.15 -10.39 -20.38
N GLN A 109 33.30 -9.20 -20.96
CA GLN A 109 34.18 -8.97 -22.11
C GLN A 109 35.65 -9.21 -21.79
N ALA A 110 36.10 -8.76 -20.61
CA ALA A 110 37.46 -8.99 -20.14
C ALA A 110 37.74 -10.48 -19.95
N LEU A 111 36.80 -11.22 -19.33
CA LEU A 111 36.91 -12.67 -19.16
C LEU A 111 37.00 -13.41 -20.50
N VAL A 112 36.17 -13.05 -21.48
CA VAL A 112 36.23 -13.64 -22.84
C VAL A 112 37.60 -13.38 -23.49
N ALA A 113 38.13 -12.16 -23.37
CA ALA A 113 39.42 -11.79 -23.94
C ALA A 113 40.59 -12.50 -23.24
N GLU A 114 40.56 -12.57 -21.91
CA GLU A 114 41.53 -13.27 -21.06
C GLU A 114 41.61 -14.76 -21.41
N GLN A 115 40.46 -15.39 -21.65
CA GLN A 115 40.32 -16.83 -21.93
C GLN A 115 40.39 -17.16 -23.44
N ASN A 116 40.66 -16.16 -24.30
CA ASN A 116 40.75 -16.30 -25.76
C ASN A 116 39.57 -17.04 -26.42
N LEU A 117 38.33 -16.80 -25.96
CA LEU A 117 37.16 -17.51 -26.46
C LEU A 117 36.82 -17.13 -27.91
N PRO A 118 36.52 -18.11 -28.79
CA PRO A 118 36.25 -17.86 -30.19
C PRO A 118 34.86 -17.25 -30.43
N SER A 119 34.72 -16.45 -31.49
CA SER A 119 33.43 -15.93 -31.96
C SER A 119 32.56 -15.21 -30.91
N PRO A 120 33.11 -14.25 -30.14
CA PRO A 120 32.34 -13.55 -29.12
C PRO A 120 31.24 -12.67 -29.72
N PRO A 121 30.20 -12.32 -28.95
CA PRO A 121 29.20 -11.35 -29.37
C PRO A 121 29.83 -10.02 -29.79
N VAL A 122 29.16 -9.26 -30.65
CA VAL A 122 29.62 -7.92 -31.01
C VAL A 122 29.72 -7.02 -29.76
N LYS A 123 30.73 -6.13 -29.71
CA LYS A 123 30.99 -5.26 -28.52
C LYS A 123 29.76 -4.45 -28.08
N SER A 124 28.87 -4.08 -29.00
CA SER A 124 27.62 -3.36 -28.73
C SER A 124 26.50 -4.22 -28.12
N ALA A 125 26.60 -5.56 -28.16
CA ALA A 125 25.56 -6.47 -27.67
C ALA A 125 25.24 -6.24 -26.18
N LYS A 126 23.98 -6.54 -25.78
CA LYS A 126 23.51 -6.37 -24.40
C LYS A 126 24.22 -7.33 -23.43
N LYS A 127 24.26 -7.00 -22.13
CA LYS A 127 24.86 -7.86 -21.07
C LYS A 127 24.33 -9.29 -21.15
N ALA A 128 23.03 -9.48 -21.38
CA ALA A 128 22.40 -10.79 -21.44
C ALA A 128 23.07 -11.71 -22.49
N ASN A 129 23.31 -11.20 -23.70
CA ASN A 129 23.96 -11.98 -24.76
C ASN A 129 25.40 -12.36 -24.40
N TRP A 130 26.14 -11.46 -23.73
CA TRP A 130 27.48 -11.77 -23.22
C TRP A 130 27.44 -12.81 -22.11
N LEU A 131 26.47 -12.72 -21.20
CA LEU A 131 26.28 -13.68 -20.12
C LEU A 131 25.94 -15.07 -20.65
N GLU A 132 25.00 -15.17 -21.58
CA GLU A 132 24.63 -16.43 -22.24
C GLU A 132 25.82 -17.03 -22.99
N PHE A 133 26.56 -16.21 -23.73
CA PHE A 133 27.76 -16.67 -24.43
C PHE A 133 28.81 -17.25 -23.47
N VAL A 134 29.13 -16.56 -22.38
CA VAL A 134 30.11 -17.06 -21.40
C VAL A 134 29.59 -18.30 -20.68
N LYS A 135 28.29 -18.36 -20.33
CA LYS A 135 27.67 -19.56 -19.74
C LYS A 135 27.76 -20.76 -20.67
N ALA A 136 27.55 -20.58 -21.98
CA ALA A 136 27.64 -21.66 -22.96
C ALA A 136 29.07 -22.21 -23.13
N HIS A 137 30.09 -21.41 -22.81
CA HIS A 137 31.50 -21.81 -22.86
C HIS A 137 32.09 -22.09 -21.48
N PHE A 138 31.28 -22.13 -20.43
CA PHE A 138 31.78 -22.13 -19.05
C PHE A 138 32.72 -23.30 -18.76
N ASP A 139 32.40 -24.50 -19.25
CA ASP A 139 33.21 -25.72 -19.04
C ASP A 139 34.58 -25.67 -19.76
N THR A 140 34.79 -24.69 -20.64
CA THR A 140 36.06 -24.50 -21.36
C THR A 140 36.96 -23.44 -20.72
N LEU A 141 36.49 -22.73 -19.69
CA LEU A 141 37.26 -21.69 -19.00
C LEU A 141 38.28 -22.30 -18.04
N ASP A 142 39.51 -21.78 -18.03
CA ASP A 142 40.48 -22.06 -16.96
C ASP A 142 40.22 -21.12 -15.78
N ILE A 143 39.30 -21.55 -14.91
CA ILE A 143 38.91 -20.81 -13.71
C ILE A 143 40.10 -20.63 -12.75
N SER A 144 41.03 -21.58 -12.70
CA SER A 144 42.14 -21.59 -11.75
C SER A 144 43.14 -20.46 -12.01
N GLN A 145 43.36 -20.15 -13.29
CA GLN A 145 44.25 -19.09 -13.76
C GLN A 145 43.51 -17.78 -14.03
N SER A 146 42.19 -17.73 -13.82
CA SER A 146 41.44 -16.54 -14.18
C SER A 146 41.66 -15.38 -13.20
N ASP A 147 42.04 -14.22 -13.75
CA ASP A 147 42.22 -12.98 -12.98
C ASP A 147 40.86 -12.45 -12.49
N VAL A 148 39.81 -12.53 -13.31
CA VAL A 148 38.45 -12.20 -12.88
C VAL A 148 38.04 -13.06 -11.68
N PHE A 149 38.17 -14.39 -11.74
CA PHE A 149 37.77 -15.26 -10.62
C PHE A 149 38.68 -15.15 -9.39
N SER A 150 39.93 -14.72 -9.56
CA SER A 150 40.87 -14.49 -8.45
C SER A 150 40.61 -13.20 -7.68
N ARG A 151 39.86 -12.24 -8.24
CA ARG A 151 39.54 -10.96 -7.58
C ARG A 151 38.27 -10.99 -6.74
N TYR A 152 37.40 -11.96 -7.00
CA TYR A 152 36.12 -12.11 -6.34
C TYR A 152 36.16 -13.21 -5.31
N PHE A 153 35.48 -13.00 -4.20
CA PHE A 153 35.29 -13.98 -3.14
C PHE A 153 33.89 -13.85 -2.56
N MET A 154 33.45 -14.87 -1.83
CA MET A 154 32.21 -14.82 -1.04
C MET A 154 32.50 -15.20 0.40
N SER A 155 31.54 -14.96 1.28
CA SER A 155 31.56 -15.45 2.65
C SER A 155 30.79 -16.76 2.74
N GLU A 156 31.41 -17.79 3.32
CA GLU A 156 30.73 -19.06 3.66
C GLU A 156 29.67 -18.88 4.76
N PHE A 157 29.67 -17.71 5.41
CA PHE A 157 28.72 -17.35 6.46
C PHE A 157 27.48 -16.62 5.95
N ASN A 158 27.35 -16.36 4.64
CA ASN A 158 26.20 -15.62 4.10
C ASN A 158 24.85 -16.30 4.41
N ASP A 159 24.76 -17.61 4.21
CA ASP A 159 23.53 -18.38 4.46
C ASP A 159 23.17 -18.39 5.96
N ASP A 160 24.18 -18.56 6.82
CA ASP A 160 23.99 -18.48 8.27
C ASP A 160 23.58 -17.06 8.70
N PHE A 161 24.17 -16.01 8.12
CA PHE A 161 23.78 -14.63 8.38
C PHE A 161 22.34 -14.34 7.95
N GLU A 162 21.91 -14.81 6.77
CA GLU A 162 20.52 -14.73 6.34
C GLU A 162 19.59 -15.46 7.30
N TYR A 163 20.01 -16.62 7.84
CA TYR A 163 19.25 -17.34 8.85
C TYR A 163 19.17 -16.59 10.19
N LEU A 164 20.24 -15.95 10.65
CA LEU A 164 20.20 -15.11 11.85
C LEU A 164 19.25 -13.92 11.68
N LEU A 165 19.27 -13.27 10.51
CA LEU A 165 18.29 -12.21 10.19
C LEU A 165 16.87 -12.77 10.12
N PHE A 166 16.69 -13.99 9.59
CA PHE A 166 15.40 -14.66 9.57
C PHE A 166 14.87 -14.92 10.99
N LEU A 167 15.71 -15.42 11.90
CA LEU A 167 15.37 -15.64 13.30
C LEU A 167 15.07 -14.34 14.04
N PHE A 168 15.75 -13.25 13.69
CA PHE A 168 15.49 -11.93 14.28
C PHE A 168 14.19 -11.30 13.77
N PHE A 169 13.97 -11.29 12.45
CA PHE A 169 12.83 -10.59 11.84
C PHE A 169 11.57 -11.46 11.62
N GLY A 170 11.68 -12.78 11.78
CA GLY A 170 10.63 -13.75 11.49
C GLY A 170 10.27 -13.87 10.00
N LYS A 171 11.15 -13.43 9.09
CA LYS A 171 10.93 -13.43 7.63
C LYS A 171 12.25 -13.45 6.85
N ALA A 172 12.25 -14.10 5.67
CA ALA A 172 13.45 -14.23 4.83
C ALA A 172 13.93 -12.92 4.18
N ALA A 173 13.14 -11.84 4.25
CA ALA A 173 13.49 -10.51 3.78
C ALA A 173 13.79 -9.54 4.94
N GLY A 174 14.41 -10.05 6.02
CA GLY A 174 15.00 -9.21 7.06
C GLY A 174 16.08 -8.31 6.46
N VAL A 175 16.12 -7.04 6.87
CA VAL A 175 17.08 -6.07 6.30
C VAL A 175 17.91 -5.50 7.42
N PHE A 176 19.20 -5.87 7.46
CA PHE A 176 20.13 -5.41 8.48
C PHE A 176 20.28 -3.87 8.53
N ALA A 177 20.07 -3.17 7.41
CA ALA A 177 20.04 -1.71 7.38
C ALA A 177 18.90 -1.07 8.21
N GLN A 178 17.92 -1.85 8.71
CA GLN A 178 16.86 -1.33 9.58
C GLN A 178 17.40 -0.78 10.90
N PHE A 179 18.44 -1.39 11.48
CA PHE A 179 19.14 -0.86 12.65
C PHE A 179 19.70 0.54 12.39
N SER A 180 20.28 0.75 11.20
CA SER A 180 20.77 2.07 10.79
C SER A 180 19.64 3.08 10.57
N MET A 181 18.52 2.66 9.95
CA MET A 181 17.37 3.54 9.74
C MET A 181 16.72 3.98 11.06
N ARG A 182 16.66 3.08 12.06
CA ARG A 182 16.24 3.39 13.43
C ARG A 182 17.14 4.46 14.04
N ASP A 183 18.45 4.24 14.07
CA ASP A 183 19.40 5.14 14.73
C ASP A 183 19.46 6.52 14.04
N LEU A 184 19.24 6.58 12.73
CA LEU A 184 19.12 7.82 11.96
C LEU A 184 17.79 8.57 12.20
N GLY A 185 16.80 7.93 12.83
CA GLY A 185 15.45 8.48 13.02
C GLY A 185 14.59 8.50 11.74
N VAL A 186 14.93 7.64 10.77
CA VAL A 186 14.18 7.49 9.50
C VAL A 186 13.07 6.44 9.64
N MET A 187 13.22 5.51 10.59
CA MET A 187 12.26 4.45 10.89
C MET A 187 11.88 4.50 12.37
N ASP A 188 10.58 4.60 12.64
CA ASP A 188 10.04 4.47 13.99
C ASP A 188 10.06 3.00 14.43
N THR A 189 10.49 2.75 15.66
CA THR A 189 10.47 1.43 16.31
C THR A 189 9.70 1.51 17.64
N ARG A 190 9.35 0.35 18.23
CA ARG A 190 8.54 0.32 19.47
C ARG A 190 9.31 0.66 20.75
N GLY A 191 10.59 1.03 20.68
CA GLY A 191 11.44 1.32 21.86
C GLY A 191 11.55 0.13 22.83
N ASP A 192 11.69 0.42 24.14
CA ASP A 192 11.92 -0.54 25.25
C ASP A 192 10.78 -1.54 25.54
N ARG A 193 9.77 -1.65 24.66
CA ARG A 193 8.61 -2.57 24.83
C ARG A 193 8.80 -3.89 24.09
N THR A 194 10.00 -4.45 24.13
CA THR A 194 10.28 -5.80 23.61
C THR A 194 10.29 -6.79 24.77
N GLN A 195 9.46 -7.84 24.67
CA GLN A 195 9.76 -9.07 25.40
C GLN A 195 10.49 -9.96 24.42
N THR A 196 11.66 -10.42 24.82
CA THR A 196 12.61 -11.18 24.00
C THR A 196 12.09 -12.62 23.82
N ASN A 197 10.97 -12.78 23.11
CA ASN A 197 10.40 -14.07 22.74
C ASN A 197 10.93 -14.48 21.37
N ALA A 198 11.27 -15.75 21.20
CA ALA A 198 11.64 -16.28 19.90
C ALA A 198 10.44 -16.29 18.93
N HIS A 199 10.73 -16.19 17.63
CA HIS A 199 9.69 -16.30 16.60
C HIS A 199 9.18 -17.73 16.40
N PHE A 200 10.00 -18.71 16.75
CA PHE A 200 9.81 -20.15 16.57
C PHE A 200 10.14 -20.85 17.88
N ASP A 201 9.47 -21.98 18.13
CA ASP A 201 9.66 -22.75 19.36
C ASP A 201 10.69 -23.89 19.18
N ASP A 202 10.88 -24.36 17.95
CA ASP A 202 11.70 -25.52 17.62
C ASP A 202 12.64 -25.29 16.42
N LEU A 203 13.82 -25.91 16.47
CA LEU A 203 14.86 -25.82 15.43
C LEU A 203 14.37 -26.34 14.08
N GLN A 204 13.67 -27.48 14.06
CA GLN A 204 13.18 -28.09 12.83
C GLN A 204 12.12 -27.21 12.17
N GLU A 205 11.22 -26.61 12.95
CA GLU A 205 10.26 -25.62 12.47
C GLU A 205 10.99 -24.40 11.85
N ALA A 206 11.95 -23.81 12.56
CA ALA A 206 12.67 -22.63 12.09
C ALA A 206 13.44 -22.91 10.78
N GLN A 207 14.11 -24.06 10.68
CA GLN A 207 14.84 -24.47 9.47
C GLN A 207 13.90 -24.76 8.29
N SER A 208 12.78 -25.44 8.54
CA SER A 208 11.76 -25.69 7.53
C SER A 208 11.18 -24.37 6.99
N ALA A 209 10.81 -23.47 7.90
CA ALA A 209 10.26 -22.17 7.54
C ALA A 209 11.25 -21.29 6.77
N PHE A 210 12.55 -21.32 7.13
CA PHE A 210 13.59 -20.61 6.41
C PHE A 210 13.77 -21.16 4.99
N TYR A 211 13.90 -22.49 4.84
CA TYR A 211 14.08 -23.16 3.55
C TYR A 211 12.98 -22.79 2.55
N TYR A 212 11.71 -22.95 2.94
CA TYR A 212 10.60 -22.63 2.05
C TYR A 212 10.42 -21.13 1.83
N SER A 213 10.78 -20.28 2.79
CA SER A 213 10.77 -18.83 2.59
C SER A 213 11.81 -18.37 1.57
N ARG A 214 13.01 -18.96 1.59
CA ARG A 214 14.09 -18.70 0.63
C ARG A 214 13.70 -19.18 -0.77
N LEU A 215 13.30 -20.45 -0.88
CA LEU A 215 12.87 -21.04 -2.15
C LEU A 215 11.71 -20.28 -2.79
N TYR A 216 10.72 -19.84 -2.00
CA TYR A 216 9.64 -18.98 -2.47
C TYR A 216 10.12 -17.62 -2.98
N SER A 217 11.13 -17.03 -2.33
CA SER A 217 11.70 -15.74 -2.74
C SER A 217 12.46 -15.83 -4.05
N ASP A 218 13.18 -16.93 -4.25
CA ASP A 218 14.01 -17.20 -5.43
C ASP A 218 13.19 -17.43 -6.71
N LEU A 219 11.91 -17.80 -6.59
CA LEU A 219 10.98 -17.94 -7.73
C LEU A 219 10.98 -16.75 -8.68
N LYS A 220 11.19 -15.53 -8.15
CA LYS A 220 11.19 -14.30 -8.97
C LYS A 220 12.32 -14.25 -9.99
N THR A 221 13.42 -14.95 -9.71
CA THR A 221 14.63 -14.95 -10.52
C THR A 221 14.93 -16.32 -11.12
N MET A 222 14.12 -17.34 -10.79
CA MET A 222 14.25 -18.67 -11.37
C MET A 222 13.99 -18.67 -12.88
N THR A 223 14.80 -19.45 -13.60
CA THR A 223 14.55 -19.76 -15.01
C THR A 223 13.40 -20.76 -15.12
N GLU A 224 12.80 -20.87 -16.29
CA GLU A 224 11.75 -21.85 -16.57
C GLU A 224 12.23 -23.29 -16.29
N GLN A 225 13.46 -23.62 -16.68
CA GLN A 225 14.07 -24.93 -16.42
C GLN A 225 14.23 -25.19 -14.92
N ALA A 226 14.77 -24.22 -14.16
CA ALA A 226 14.93 -24.36 -12.71
C ALA A 226 13.58 -24.51 -11.99
N ALA A 227 12.54 -23.81 -12.46
CA ALA A 227 11.19 -23.96 -11.95
C ALA A 227 10.63 -25.37 -12.20
N MET A 228 10.86 -25.94 -13.39
CA MET A 228 10.47 -27.31 -13.72
C MET A 228 11.20 -28.36 -12.86
N GLU A 229 12.52 -28.21 -12.69
CA GLU A 229 13.33 -29.09 -11.82
C GLU A 229 12.83 -29.04 -10.38
N THR A 230 12.68 -27.83 -9.83
CA THR A 230 12.15 -27.61 -8.47
C THR A 230 10.76 -28.24 -8.31
N ALA A 231 9.86 -28.03 -9.28
CA ALA A 231 8.52 -28.60 -9.26
C ALA A 231 8.52 -30.12 -9.23
N ASN A 232 9.39 -30.78 -10.01
CA ASN A 232 9.51 -32.24 -9.99
C ASN A 232 10.02 -32.74 -8.64
N THR A 233 11.06 -32.10 -8.09
CA THR A 233 11.61 -32.45 -6.77
C THR A 233 10.54 -32.38 -5.68
N LEU A 234 9.76 -31.28 -5.63
CA LEU A 234 8.72 -31.11 -4.61
C LEU A 234 7.62 -32.18 -4.65
N ILE A 235 7.37 -32.79 -5.82
CA ILE A 235 6.37 -33.86 -5.97
C ILE A 235 6.97 -35.23 -5.66
N SER A 236 8.22 -35.48 -6.03
CA SER A 236 8.85 -36.79 -5.84
C SER A 236 9.33 -37.01 -4.41
N GLU A 237 10.04 -36.05 -3.84
CA GLU A 237 10.67 -36.18 -2.52
C GLU A 237 11.00 -34.80 -1.92
N LEU A 238 10.50 -34.54 -0.71
CA LEU A 238 10.78 -33.30 -0.01
C LEU A 238 12.16 -33.37 0.65
N ALA A 239 13.09 -32.54 0.17
CA ALA A 239 14.42 -32.41 0.76
C ALA A 239 14.40 -31.97 2.23
N VAL A 240 13.41 -31.14 2.60
CA VAL A 240 13.17 -30.68 3.97
C VAL A 240 11.70 -30.93 4.29
N PRO A 241 11.35 -31.58 5.41
CA PRO A 241 9.95 -31.75 5.80
C PRO A 241 9.26 -30.40 6.05
N VAL A 242 7.98 -30.28 5.71
CA VAL A 242 7.18 -29.08 6.02
C VAL A 242 6.74 -29.13 7.48
N VAL A 243 7.35 -28.31 8.34
CA VAL A 243 7.12 -28.30 9.79
C VAL A 243 6.81 -26.88 10.25
N GLY A 244 5.68 -26.73 10.96
CA GLY A 244 5.21 -25.45 11.47
C GLY A 244 4.36 -24.64 10.48
N GLN A 245 3.63 -23.66 11.01
CA GLN A 245 2.60 -22.92 10.26
C GLN A 245 3.19 -22.02 9.17
N LEU A 246 4.33 -21.37 9.45
CA LEU A 246 4.99 -20.51 8.48
C LEU A 246 5.54 -21.32 7.31
N ALA A 247 6.18 -22.47 7.59
CA ALA A 247 6.68 -23.36 6.55
C ALA A 247 5.54 -23.85 5.64
N GLN A 248 4.43 -24.33 6.22
CA GLN A 248 3.25 -24.76 5.47
C GLN A 248 2.70 -23.65 4.57
N THR A 249 2.57 -22.43 5.11
CA THR A 249 2.09 -21.27 4.35
C THR A 249 3.00 -20.98 3.16
N LYS A 250 4.33 -21.01 3.36
CA LYS A 250 5.30 -20.74 2.28
C LYS A 250 5.36 -21.86 1.27
N PHE A 251 5.24 -23.11 1.70
CA PHE A 251 5.14 -24.28 0.84
C PHE A 251 3.91 -24.20 -0.06
N ASP A 252 2.73 -23.91 0.50
CA ASP A 252 1.49 -23.76 -0.27
C ASP A 252 1.60 -22.63 -1.30
N HIS A 253 2.17 -21.48 -0.90
CA HIS A 253 2.43 -20.37 -1.81
C HIS A 253 3.41 -20.74 -2.93
N LEU A 254 4.47 -21.47 -2.59
CA LEU A 254 5.49 -21.98 -3.51
C LEU A 254 4.86 -22.91 -4.55
N CYS A 255 4.14 -23.94 -4.12
CA CYS A 255 3.44 -24.88 -5.00
C CYS A 255 2.45 -24.16 -5.93
N TYR A 256 1.64 -23.23 -5.42
CA TYR A 256 0.74 -22.43 -6.24
C TYR A 256 1.48 -21.62 -7.32
N LYS A 257 2.57 -20.94 -6.94
CA LYS A 257 3.34 -20.10 -7.88
C LYS A 257 4.08 -20.95 -8.92
N LEU A 258 4.70 -22.06 -8.52
CA LEU A 258 5.31 -23.02 -9.44
C LEU A 258 4.28 -23.58 -10.41
N ALA A 259 3.09 -23.97 -9.94
CA ALA A 259 2.02 -24.45 -10.82
C ALA A 259 1.71 -23.44 -11.93
N ASN A 260 1.69 -22.14 -11.62
CA ASN A 260 1.49 -21.11 -12.63
C ASN A 260 2.65 -20.99 -13.61
N LEU A 261 3.90 -21.13 -13.16
CA LEU A 261 5.08 -21.03 -14.02
C LEU A 261 5.20 -22.21 -14.99
N VAL A 262 4.79 -23.41 -14.57
CA VAL A 262 4.91 -24.63 -15.39
C VAL A 262 3.66 -24.94 -16.22
N ALA A 263 2.54 -24.24 -16.00
CA ALA A 263 1.24 -24.55 -16.58
C ALA A 263 1.26 -24.69 -18.12
N ASP A 264 1.96 -23.80 -18.81
CA ASP A 264 2.00 -23.77 -20.28
C ASP A 264 2.86 -24.90 -20.87
N LYS A 265 3.75 -25.50 -20.05
CA LYS A 265 4.75 -26.48 -20.50
C LYS A 265 4.40 -27.89 -20.07
N ASN A 266 3.85 -28.04 -18.87
CA ASN A 266 3.46 -29.33 -18.32
C ASN A 266 2.22 -29.19 -17.42
N ILE A 267 1.05 -29.39 -18.04
CA ILE A 267 -0.24 -29.27 -17.37
C ILE A 267 -0.42 -30.29 -16.24
N ARG A 268 0.13 -31.51 -16.37
CA ARG A 268 0.03 -32.56 -15.34
C ARG A 268 0.86 -32.21 -14.10
N LEU A 269 2.05 -31.65 -14.32
CA LEU A 269 2.89 -31.15 -13.25
C LEU A 269 2.22 -29.98 -12.52
N SER A 270 1.65 -29.03 -13.29
CA SER A 270 0.84 -27.95 -12.73
C SER A 270 -0.33 -28.48 -11.91
N GLU A 271 -1.11 -29.44 -12.42
CA GLU A 271 -2.23 -30.03 -11.69
C GLU A 271 -1.77 -30.64 -10.36
N SER A 272 -0.69 -31.43 -10.39
CA SER A 272 -0.13 -32.08 -9.20
C SER A 272 0.29 -31.07 -8.12
N LEU A 273 0.92 -29.96 -8.52
CA LEU A 273 1.27 -28.87 -7.60
C LEU A 273 0.05 -28.14 -7.04
N LEU A 274 -1.00 -27.96 -7.84
CA LEU A 274 -2.24 -27.33 -7.37
C LEU A 274 -2.95 -28.20 -6.32
N VAL A 275 -2.93 -29.53 -6.50
CA VAL A 275 -3.48 -30.50 -5.54
C VAL A 275 -2.66 -30.54 -4.26
N LEU A 276 -1.33 -30.45 -4.37
CA LEU A 276 -0.41 -30.46 -3.23
C LEU A 276 -0.53 -29.21 -2.35
N SER A 277 -0.92 -28.08 -2.93
CA SER A 277 -1.00 -26.77 -2.26
C SER A 277 -2.30 -26.60 -1.46
N GLY A 278 -2.18 -26.29 -0.17
CA GLY A 278 -3.29 -25.83 0.69
C GLY A 278 -3.82 -24.42 0.36
N HIS A 279 -3.09 -23.62 -0.42
CA HIS A 279 -3.44 -22.23 -0.74
C HIS A 279 -4.78 -22.12 -1.47
N SER A 280 -5.66 -21.20 -1.03
CA SER A 280 -7.00 -21.07 -1.60
C SER A 280 -7.02 -20.74 -3.10
N SER A 281 -6.08 -19.93 -3.59
CA SER A 281 -5.99 -19.66 -5.04
C SER A 281 -5.54 -20.89 -5.84
N ALA A 282 -4.82 -21.84 -5.23
CA ALA A 282 -4.49 -23.10 -5.89
C ALA A 282 -5.73 -23.99 -6.00
N GLN A 283 -6.51 -24.10 -4.92
CA GLN A 283 -7.77 -24.85 -4.91
C GLN A 283 -8.77 -24.28 -5.92
N GLU A 284 -8.95 -22.95 -5.97
CA GLU A 284 -9.79 -22.30 -6.98
C GLU A 284 -9.28 -22.58 -8.41
N LYS A 285 -7.97 -22.45 -8.65
CA LYS A 285 -7.40 -22.72 -9.97
C LYS A 285 -7.56 -24.18 -10.38
N TYR A 286 -7.43 -25.11 -9.43
CA TYR A 286 -7.67 -26.54 -9.66
C TYR A 286 -9.12 -26.83 -10.05
N ILE A 287 -10.09 -26.25 -9.33
CA ILE A 287 -11.52 -26.35 -9.66
C ILE A 287 -11.79 -25.84 -11.10
N ARG A 288 -11.22 -24.69 -11.47
CA ARG A 288 -11.36 -24.12 -12.82
C ARG A 288 -10.70 -25.01 -13.89
N LEU A 289 -9.54 -25.59 -13.58
CA LEU A 289 -8.82 -26.50 -14.46
C LEU A 289 -9.66 -27.75 -14.77
N LEU A 290 -10.18 -28.43 -13.74
CA LEU A 290 -11.06 -29.59 -13.88
C LEU A 290 -12.28 -29.29 -14.77
N TYR A 291 -12.93 -28.14 -14.53
CA TYR A 291 -14.06 -27.72 -15.35
C TYR A 291 -13.65 -27.51 -16.81
N SER A 292 -12.53 -26.83 -17.07
CA SER A 292 -12.04 -26.56 -18.43
C SER A 292 -11.65 -27.83 -19.20
N GLN A 293 -11.24 -28.88 -18.48
CA GLN A 293 -10.91 -30.20 -19.04
C GLN A 293 -12.14 -31.10 -19.27
N GLY A 294 -13.33 -30.65 -18.87
CA GLY A 294 -14.56 -31.44 -18.97
C GLY A 294 -14.78 -32.43 -17.82
N GLU A 295 -13.92 -32.42 -16.79
CA GLU A 295 -14.06 -33.26 -15.59
C GLU A 295 -15.10 -32.70 -14.61
N HIS A 296 -16.35 -32.50 -15.09
CA HIS A 296 -17.39 -31.79 -14.36
C HIS A 296 -17.79 -32.46 -13.03
N GLU A 297 -17.84 -33.78 -12.96
CA GLU A 297 -18.19 -34.49 -11.71
C GLU A 297 -17.10 -34.33 -10.64
N ARG A 298 -15.82 -34.49 -11.01
CA ARG A 298 -14.69 -34.28 -10.09
C ARG A 298 -14.59 -32.81 -9.67
N CYS A 299 -14.84 -31.88 -10.59
CA CYS A 299 -14.96 -30.46 -10.32
C CYS A 299 -16.05 -30.18 -9.26
N LYS A 300 -17.24 -30.73 -9.46
CA LYS A 300 -18.37 -30.59 -8.54
C LYS A 300 -18.05 -31.13 -7.15
N GLN A 301 -17.47 -32.34 -7.06
CA GLN A 301 -17.05 -32.94 -5.80
C GLN A 301 -16.04 -32.06 -5.06
N GLN A 302 -15.09 -31.45 -5.77
CA GLN A 302 -14.11 -30.57 -5.15
C GLN A 302 -14.74 -29.26 -4.65
N ILE A 303 -15.69 -28.70 -5.39
CA ILE A 303 -16.47 -27.54 -4.94
C ILE A 303 -17.26 -27.86 -3.67
N GLU A 304 -17.96 -29.00 -3.63
CA GLU A 304 -18.76 -29.42 -2.47
C GLU A 304 -17.87 -29.66 -1.23
N LYS A 305 -16.65 -30.21 -1.41
CA LYS A 305 -15.67 -30.32 -0.32
C LYS A 305 -15.26 -28.96 0.23
N VAL A 306 -15.00 -27.99 -0.65
CA VAL A 306 -14.65 -26.61 -0.25
C VAL A 306 -15.80 -25.94 0.49
N ILE A 307 -17.04 -26.12 0.04
CA ILE A 307 -18.23 -25.56 0.72
C ILE A 307 -18.42 -26.19 2.10
N ALA A 308 -18.18 -27.50 2.24
CA ALA A 308 -18.33 -28.20 3.51
C ALA A 308 -17.26 -27.82 4.55
N SER A 309 -16.05 -27.46 4.11
CA SER A 309 -14.95 -27.10 5.00
C SER A 309 -14.02 -26.06 4.35
N PRO A 310 -14.46 -24.78 4.24
CA PRO A 310 -13.70 -23.75 3.57
C PRO A 310 -12.44 -23.36 4.36
N SER A 311 -11.32 -23.15 3.66
CA SER A 311 -10.09 -22.66 4.27
C SER A 311 -10.09 -21.16 4.52
N ASP A 312 -10.82 -20.40 3.71
CA ASP A 312 -11.10 -18.98 3.91
C ASP A 312 -12.44 -18.56 3.26
N GLU A 313 -13.00 -17.44 3.71
CA GLU A 313 -14.28 -16.89 3.24
C GLU A 313 -14.28 -16.56 1.73
N LYS A 314 -13.14 -16.13 1.18
CA LYS A 314 -13.04 -15.81 -0.25
C LYS A 314 -13.25 -17.09 -1.05
N LEU A 315 -12.57 -18.17 -0.68
CA LEU A 315 -12.66 -19.46 -1.36
C LEU A 315 -14.08 -20.04 -1.29
N LEU A 316 -14.72 -19.96 -0.11
CA LEU A 316 -16.13 -20.34 0.06
C LEU A 316 -17.01 -19.62 -0.95
N PHE A 317 -16.90 -18.29 -1.01
CA PHE A 317 -17.70 -17.49 -1.93
C PHE A 317 -17.50 -17.89 -3.40
N PHE A 318 -16.25 -18.13 -3.81
CA PHE A 318 -15.99 -18.61 -5.17
C PHE A 318 -16.65 -19.97 -5.41
N ALA A 319 -16.53 -20.90 -4.47
CA ALA A 319 -17.06 -22.24 -4.61
C ALA A 319 -18.59 -22.22 -4.75
N GLU A 320 -19.27 -21.46 -3.90
CA GLU A 320 -20.73 -21.28 -3.97
C GLU A 320 -21.18 -20.63 -5.28
N ASP A 321 -20.53 -19.52 -5.69
CA ASP A 321 -20.92 -18.81 -6.89
C ASP A 321 -20.61 -19.62 -8.16
N PHE A 322 -19.47 -20.32 -8.20
CA PHE A 322 -19.10 -21.19 -9.30
C PHE A 322 -20.02 -22.41 -9.37
N TYR A 323 -20.38 -23.03 -8.24
CA TYR A 323 -21.38 -24.10 -8.17
C TYR A 323 -22.69 -23.63 -8.81
N ARG A 324 -23.16 -22.48 -8.34
CA ARG A 324 -24.41 -21.86 -8.74
C ARG A 324 -24.44 -21.54 -10.23
N LEU A 325 -23.35 -21.01 -10.79
CA LEU A 325 -23.27 -20.66 -12.22
C LEU A 325 -23.13 -21.89 -13.14
N LYS A 326 -22.43 -22.93 -12.70
CA LYS A 326 -22.05 -24.06 -13.57
C LYS A 326 -22.91 -25.30 -13.41
N PHE A 327 -23.49 -25.51 -12.24
CA PHE A 327 -24.23 -26.73 -11.88
C PHE A 327 -25.69 -26.46 -11.50
N THR A 328 -26.16 -25.22 -11.60
CA THR A 328 -27.59 -24.87 -11.43
C THR A 328 -28.14 -24.14 -12.67
N LYS A 329 -29.43 -23.80 -12.64
CA LYS A 329 -30.08 -23.01 -13.71
C LYS A 329 -29.74 -21.51 -13.67
N LYS A 330 -29.15 -21.01 -12.57
CA LYS A 330 -28.84 -19.58 -12.40
C LYS A 330 -27.72 -19.14 -13.36
N ARG A 331 -27.82 -17.90 -13.87
CA ARG A 331 -26.92 -17.36 -14.92
C ARG A 331 -26.09 -16.16 -14.50
N THR A 332 -26.32 -15.64 -13.31
CA THR A 332 -25.70 -14.42 -12.78
C THR A 332 -24.97 -14.72 -11.48
N SER A 333 -23.85 -14.03 -11.24
CA SER A 333 -23.07 -14.14 -10.01
C SER A 333 -23.75 -13.40 -8.84
N ALA A 334 -23.39 -13.72 -7.60
CA ALA A 334 -24.10 -13.16 -6.44
C ALA A 334 -23.86 -11.65 -6.37
N LEU A 335 -22.65 -11.29 -6.77
CA LEU A 335 -22.18 -9.94 -7.02
C LEU A 335 -23.02 -9.21 -8.07
N THR A 336 -23.37 -9.88 -9.17
CA THR A 336 -24.23 -9.30 -10.21
C THR A 336 -25.67 -9.14 -9.72
N ASP A 337 -26.17 -10.10 -8.96
CA ASP A 337 -27.53 -10.05 -8.40
C ASP A 337 -27.67 -8.87 -7.43
N MET A 338 -26.72 -8.73 -6.50
CA MET A 338 -26.68 -7.64 -5.52
C MET A 338 -26.66 -6.25 -6.18
N LEU A 339 -25.94 -6.10 -7.30
CA LEU A 339 -25.96 -4.86 -8.09
C LEU A 339 -27.29 -4.61 -8.81
N ARG A 340 -27.98 -5.67 -9.27
CA ARG A 340 -29.28 -5.52 -9.95
C ARG A 340 -30.41 -5.20 -8.98
N GLU A 341 -30.27 -5.67 -7.75
CA GLU A 341 -31.21 -5.42 -6.66
C GLU A 341 -30.99 -4.05 -5.98
N SER A 342 -29.95 -3.30 -6.39
CA SER A 342 -29.45 -2.06 -5.77
C SER A 342 -30.35 -0.82 -5.90
N GLY A 343 -31.66 -1.01 -6.09
CA GLY A 343 -32.62 0.08 -6.31
C GLY A 343 -32.34 0.91 -7.59
N PRO A 344 -33.09 2.02 -7.78
CA PRO A 344 -32.80 2.96 -8.87
C PRO A 344 -31.45 3.65 -8.66
N LYS A 345 -30.81 4.04 -9.77
CA LYS A 345 -29.57 4.83 -9.70
C LYS A 345 -29.84 6.21 -9.10
N LEU A 346 -28.94 6.67 -8.24
CA LEU A 346 -28.94 8.05 -7.79
C LEU A 346 -28.20 8.92 -8.78
N SER A 347 -28.86 9.97 -9.26
CA SER A 347 -28.20 10.93 -10.13
C SER A 347 -27.31 11.87 -9.30
N LEU A 348 -26.06 12.02 -9.73
CA LEU A 348 -25.05 12.88 -9.11
C LEU A 348 -24.43 13.78 -10.18
N ASP A 349 -24.11 15.03 -9.81
CA ASP A 349 -23.47 15.95 -10.76
C ASP A 349 -22.12 15.40 -11.24
N GLU A 350 -21.83 15.48 -12.54
CA GLU A 350 -20.59 15.00 -13.11
C GLU A 350 -19.32 15.67 -12.55
N ALA A 351 -19.45 16.81 -11.86
CA ALA A 351 -18.36 17.42 -11.10
C ALA A 351 -17.79 16.50 -9.99
N TYR A 352 -18.56 15.52 -9.53
CA TYR A 352 -18.13 14.51 -8.56
C TYR A 352 -17.49 13.28 -9.22
N LYS A 353 -17.22 13.31 -10.53
CA LYS A 353 -16.48 12.23 -11.19
C LYS A 353 -15.08 12.11 -10.58
N GLY A 354 -14.80 10.95 -9.97
CA GLY A 354 -13.58 10.69 -9.21
C GLY A 354 -13.65 11.03 -7.71
N TYR A 355 -14.81 11.51 -7.24
CA TYR A 355 -15.11 11.85 -5.83
C TYR A 355 -16.56 11.49 -5.49
N VAL A 356 -16.99 10.28 -5.85
CA VAL A 356 -18.41 9.88 -5.87
C VAL A 356 -18.98 9.84 -4.45
N GLU A 357 -18.20 9.30 -3.53
CA GLU A 357 -18.51 9.11 -2.12
C GLU A 357 -18.77 10.46 -1.46
N GLN A 358 -17.89 11.45 -1.70
CA GLN A 358 -18.09 12.82 -1.22
C GLN A 358 -19.34 13.47 -1.82
N GLY A 359 -19.63 13.20 -3.09
CA GLY A 359 -20.83 13.72 -3.74
C GLY A 359 -22.12 13.20 -3.11
N LEU A 360 -22.16 11.91 -2.79
CA LEU A 360 -23.28 11.30 -2.07
C LEU A 360 -23.37 11.81 -0.63
N VAL A 361 -22.26 11.96 0.09
CA VAL A 361 -22.26 12.58 1.44
C VAL A 361 -22.87 13.97 1.39
N ASN A 362 -22.48 14.81 0.42
CA ASN A 362 -23.05 16.14 0.25
C ASN A 362 -24.54 16.09 -0.12
N GLN A 363 -24.95 15.12 -0.93
CA GLN A 363 -26.36 14.93 -1.29
C GLN A 363 -27.20 14.50 -0.08
N TYR A 364 -26.72 13.58 0.74
CA TYR A 364 -27.37 13.21 2.00
C TYR A 364 -27.51 14.42 2.93
N ALA A 365 -26.45 15.23 3.06
CA ALA A 365 -26.48 16.44 3.88
C ALA A 365 -27.57 17.43 3.42
N ARG A 366 -27.75 17.63 2.11
CA ARG A 366 -28.84 18.47 1.56
C ARG A 366 -30.24 17.93 1.84
N LEU A 367 -30.37 16.61 2.00
CA LEU A 367 -31.61 15.96 2.39
C LEU A 367 -31.82 15.93 3.92
N GLY A 368 -30.92 16.53 4.70
CA GLY A 368 -30.96 16.53 6.15
C GLY A 368 -30.50 15.21 6.79
N THR A 369 -29.88 14.33 6.01
CA THR A 369 -29.38 13.04 6.47
C THR A 369 -27.87 13.13 6.71
N LYS A 370 -27.43 12.71 7.89
CA LYS A 370 -26.00 12.67 8.22
C LYS A 370 -25.35 11.44 7.57
N ALA A 371 -24.21 11.63 6.93
CA ALA A 371 -23.43 10.56 6.30
C ALA A 371 -21.92 10.84 6.41
N PHE A 372 -21.12 9.77 6.45
CA PHE A 372 -19.66 9.84 6.45
C PHE A 372 -19.07 8.86 5.45
N HIS A 373 -17.95 9.24 4.83
CA HIS A 373 -17.09 8.33 4.07
C HIS A 373 -16.09 7.69 5.05
N CYS A 374 -16.29 6.41 5.35
CA CYS A 374 -15.56 5.68 6.39
C CYS A 374 -14.69 4.54 5.82
N GLU A 375 -15.24 3.78 4.86
CA GLU A 375 -14.68 2.51 4.37
C GLU A 375 -14.13 1.64 5.52
N ASN A 376 -12.88 1.20 5.38
CA ASN A 376 -12.19 0.27 6.25
C ASN A 376 -11.75 0.93 7.58
N MET A 377 -11.69 2.26 7.62
CA MET A 377 -11.06 2.99 8.72
C MET A 377 -11.84 2.87 10.01
N LEU A 378 -13.17 2.96 9.94
CA LEU A 378 -14.07 2.79 11.09
C LEU A 378 -13.82 1.46 11.78
N TRP A 379 -13.88 0.36 11.03
CA TRP A 379 -13.78 -0.99 11.57
C TRP A 379 -12.40 -1.34 12.08
N ARG A 380 -11.35 -0.88 11.39
CA ARG A 380 -9.97 -1.04 11.86
C ARG A 380 -9.73 -0.29 13.16
N ALA A 381 -10.25 0.94 13.29
CA ALA A 381 -10.14 1.71 14.53
C ALA A 381 -10.94 1.09 15.66
N LEU A 382 -12.19 0.69 15.39
CA LEU A 382 -13.05 0.03 16.36
C LEU A 382 -12.39 -1.25 16.89
N PHE A 383 -11.83 -2.08 16.02
CA PHE A 383 -11.12 -3.30 16.40
C PHE A 383 -9.89 -3.01 17.27
N CYS A 384 -9.01 -2.11 16.81
CA CYS A 384 -7.78 -1.80 17.55
C CYS A 384 -8.06 -1.17 18.92
N LEU A 385 -9.02 -0.25 19.00
CA LEU A 385 -9.39 0.40 20.26
C LEU A 385 -10.19 -0.54 21.19
N SER A 386 -10.93 -1.51 20.65
CA SER A 386 -11.63 -2.50 21.49
C SER A 386 -10.67 -3.46 22.18
N PHE A 387 -9.57 -3.81 21.51
CA PHE A 387 -8.66 -4.86 21.96
C PHE A 387 -7.20 -4.42 22.05
N TRP A 388 -6.97 -3.14 22.37
CA TRP A 388 -5.63 -2.56 22.33
C TRP A 388 -4.65 -3.32 23.24
N HIS A 389 -5.10 -3.68 24.44
CA HIS A 389 -4.28 -4.41 25.41
C HIS A 389 -3.86 -5.77 24.86
N GLU A 390 -4.80 -6.59 24.40
CA GLU A 390 -4.55 -7.94 23.87
C GLU A 390 -3.70 -7.91 22.59
N LEU A 391 -3.86 -6.87 21.77
CA LEU A 391 -3.09 -6.69 20.54
C LEU A 391 -1.66 -6.18 20.77
N PHE A 392 -1.43 -5.34 21.77
CA PHE A 392 -0.22 -4.53 21.83
C PHE A 392 0.50 -4.48 23.18
N GLU A 393 -0.12 -4.95 24.25
CA GLU A 393 0.41 -4.84 25.63
C GLU A 393 0.47 -6.18 26.37
N ASP A 394 -0.40 -7.15 26.03
CA ASP A 394 -0.41 -8.48 26.64
C ASP A 394 0.82 -9.30 26.23
N SER A 395 1.47 -9.91 27.23
CA SER A 395 2.71 -10.68 27.06
C SER A 395 2.55 -11.90 26.15
N ARG A 396 1.35 -12.49 26.06
CA ARG A 396 1.09 -13.65 25.16
C ARG A 396 1.23 -13.28 23.68
N ASN A 397 1.20 -11.99 23.36
CA ASN A 397 1.29 -11.46 22.01
C ASN A 397 2.38 -10.39 21.91
N ALA A 398 3.38 -10.46 22.79
CA ALA A 398 4.50 -9.55 22.76
C ALA A 398 5.27 -9.65 21.44
N PHE A 399 5.78 -8.51 21.00
CA PHE A 399 6.63 -8.43 19.82
C PHE A 399 7.99 -9.02 20.11
N SER A 400 8.49 -9.85 19.20
CA SER A 400 9.79 -10.49 19.32
C SER A 400 10.91 -9.45 19.28
N ASN A 401 10.77 -8.44 18.43
CA ASN A 401 11.71 -7.32 18.31
C ASN A 401 11.01 -5.97 18.06
N GLU A 402 11.78 -4.89 18.13
CA GLU A 402 11.27 -3.51 18.04
C GLU A 402 10.82 -3.08 16.64
N PHE A 403 11.22 -3.80 15.59
CA PHE A 403 10.90 -3.49 14.19
C PHE A 403 9.55 -4.09 13.76
N GLU A 404 8.93 -4.88 14.63
CA GLU A 404 7.62 -5.45 14.36
C GLU A 404 6.48 -4.45 14.55
N SER A 405 5.64 -4.34 13.52
CA SER A 405 4.49 -3.44 13.51
C SER A 405 3.14 -4.15 13.63
N THR A 406 3.12 -5.47 13.47
CA THR A 406 1.89 -6.28 13.40
C THR A 406 2.01 -7.41 14.41
N PRO A 407 1.05 -7.57 15.34
CA PRO A 407 1.13 -8.59 16.38
C PRO A 407 1.16 -10.00 15.80
N LYS A 408 1.87 -10.92 16.48
CA LYS A 408 2.05 -12.31 16.03
C LYS A 408 0.70 -13.01 15.84
N CYS A 409 -0.23 -12.85 16.78
CA CYS A 409 -1.54 -13.47 16.70
C CYS A 409 -2.38 -13.02 15.48
N ILE A 410 -2.11 -11.84 14.92
CA ILE A 410 -2.76 -11.34 13.70
C ILE A 410 -2.10 -11.92 12.46
N LYS A 411 -0.76 -12.03 12.46
CA LYS A 411 -0.01 -12.69 11.38
C LYS A 411 -0.43 -14.16 11.24
N ASP A 412 -0.58 -14.84 12.37
CA ASP A 412 -0.85 -16.28 12.43
C ASP A 412 -2.37 -16.59 12.40
N ASN A 413 -3.21 -15.55 12.40
CA ASN A 413 -4.68 -15.64 12.50
C ASN A 413 -5.18 -16.46 13.70
N THR A 414 -4.57 -16.24 14.86
CA THR A 414 -4.83 -16.97 16.11
C THR A 414 -5.42 -16.07 17.21
N PHE A 415 -5.63 -14.78 16.94
CA PHE A 415 -6.05 -13.78 17.93
C PHE A 415 -7.24 -14.23 18.78
N TYR A 416 -8.37 -14.62 18.17
CA TYR A 416 -9.52 -15.12 18.91
C TYR A 416 -9.19 -16.37 19.74
N ARG A 417 -8.45 -17.33 19.19
CA ARG A 417 -8.09 -18.57 19.91
C ARG A 417 -7.22 -18.31 21.14
N VAL A 418 -6.33 -17.33 21.07
CA VAL A 418 -5.40 -16.98 22.16
C VAL A 418 -6.10 -16.17 23.25
N PHE A 419 -7.03 -15.29 22.88
CA PHE A 419 -7.67 -14.31 23.76
C PHE A 419 -9.19 -14.49 23.86
N GLU A 420 -9.70 -15.71 23.69
CA GLU A 420 -11.15 -15.97 23.59
C GLU A 420 -11.89 -15.44 24.82
N ALA A 421 -11.39 -15.75 26.02
CA ALA A 421 -12.00 -15.33 27.27
C ALA A 421 -12.03 -13.80 27.42
N GLU A 422 -10.92 -13.13 27.11
CA GLU A 422 -10.78 -11.67 27.21
C GLU A 422 -11.63 -10.94 26.17
N ILE A 423 -11.68 -11.47 24.95
CA ILE A 423 -12.52 -10.93 23.88
C ILE A 423 -14.00 -11.05 24.26
N GLU A 424 -14.47 -12.22 24.67
CA GLU A 424 -15.88 -12.39 25.06
C GLU A 424 -16.23 -11.59 26.32
N GLN A 425 -15.30 -11.47 27.27
CA GLN A 425 -15.47 -10.59 28.42
C GLN A 425 -15.60 -9.13 27.98
N ARG A 426 -14.70 -8.62 27.12
CA ARG A 426 -14.78 -7.25 26.59
C ARG A 426 -16.11 -7.01 25.89
N LEU A 427 -16.50 -7.90 24.98
CA LEU A 427 -17.72 -7.78 24.21
C LEU A 427 -18.98 -7.81 25.08
N SER A 428 -18.98 -8.54 26.20
CA SER A 428 -20.12 -8.54 27.13
C SER A 428 -20.25 -7.22 27.91
N THR A 429 -19.18 -6.43 28.06
CA THR A 429 -19.26 -5.08 28.64
C THR A 429 -19.84 -4.03 27.69
N PHE A 430 -19.90 -4.32 26.39
CA PHE A 430 -20.59 -3.47 25.42
C PHE A 430 -22.06 -3.87 25.41
N ASP A 431 -22.78 -3.51 26.47
CA ASP A 431 -24.22 -3.77 26.63
C ASP A 431 -25.11 -2.62 26.12
N SER A 432 -24.49 -1.47 25.81
CA SER A 432 -25.16 -0.23 25.44
C SER A 432 -24.25 0.66 24.61
N ASN A 433 -24.86 1.59 23.85
CA ASN A 433 -24.13 2.63 23.10
C ASN A 433 -23.28 3.51 24.03
N GLU A 434 -23.75 3.76 25.24
CA GLU A 434 -22.99 4.51 26.25
C GLU A 434 -21.74 3.75 26.71
N ALA A 435 -21.85 2.45 27.02
CA ALA A 435 -20.70 1.64 27.43
C ALA A 435 -19.63 1.55 26.33
N LEU A 436 -20.04 1.32 25.08
CA LEU A 436 -19.14 1.31 23.93
C LEU A 436 -18.46 2.68 23.75
N LEU A 437 -19.23 3.77 23.76
CA LEU A 437 -18.70 5.11 23.58
C LEU A 437 -17.70 5.48 24.68
N ASN A 438 -18.02 5.19 25.94
CA ASN A 438 -17.13 5.45 27.08
C ASN A 438 -15.81 4.68 26.96
N TRP A 439 -15.87 3.42 26.53
CA TRP A 439 -14.68 2.62 26.25
C TRP A 439 -13.83 3.26 25.15
N LEU A 440 -14.43 3.61 24.01
CA LEU A 440 -13.72 4.19 22.87
C LEU A 440 -13.13 5.57 23.19
N VAL A 441 -13.83 6.42 23.94
CA VAL A 441 -13.32 7.71 24.39
C VAL A 441 -12.10 7.53 25.30
N LYS A 442 -12.17 6.60 26.26
CA LYS A 442 -11.03 6.27 27.12
C LYS A 442 -9.82 5.81 26.29
N GLN A 443 -10.01 4.81 25.44
CA GLN A 443 -8.93 4.25 24.62
C GLN A 443 -8.37 5.27 23.62
N ALA A 444 -9.22 6.09 23.01
CA ALA A 444 -8.77 7.16 22.14
C ALA A 444 -7.94 8.20 22.90
N SER A 445 -8.37 8.61 24.10
CA SER A 445 -7.67 9.63 24.90
C SER A 445 -6.29 9.17 25.34
N GLU A 446 -6.13 7.89 25.71
CA GLU A 446 -4.85 7.33 26.14
C GLU A 446 -3.87 7.10 24.98
N ARG A 447 -4.38 6.91 23.75
CA ARG A 447 -3.58 6.42 22.60
C ARG A 447 -3.56 7.39 21.40
N PHE A 448 -4.19 8.56 21.50
CA PHE A 448 -4.26 9.50 20.39
C PHE A 448 -2.86 9.84 19.87
N GLY A 449 -2.68 9.73 18.55
CA GLY A 449 -1.40 10.01 17.89
C GLY A 449 -0.35 8.90 17.98
N THR A 450 -0.59 7.80 18.71
CA THR A 450 0.36 6.67 18.74
C THR A 450 0.46 6.01 17.38
N HIS A 451 1.66 5.66 16.93
CA HIS A 451 1.85 4.93 15.68
C HIS A 451 1.28 3.51 15.77
N CYS A 452 0.32 3.19 14.90
CA CYS A 452 -0.23 1.86 14.75
C CYS A 452 -0.39 1.55 13.26
N ARG A 453 0.15 0.42 12.77
CA ARG A 453 -0.08 0.04 11.37
C ARG A 453 -1.45 -0.56 11.12
N MET A 454 -2.09 -1.10 12.16
CA MET A 454 -3.42 -1.69 12.06
C MET A 454 -4.53 -0.62 12.01
N MET A 455 -4.27 0.62 12.43
CA MET A 455 -5.21 1.75 12.43
C MET A 455 -4.45 3.07 12.18
N LEU A 456 -4.98 3.97 11.34
CA LEU A 456 -4.39 5.30 11.15
C LEU A 456 -5.22 6.38 11.85
N TRP A 457 -4.56 7.28 12.57
CA TRP A 457 -5.18 8.50 13.12
C TRP A 457 -5.38 9.52 11.99
N GLN A 458 -6.58 9.56 11.42
CA GLN A 458 -7.00 10.62 10.50
C GLN A 458 -7.70 11.74 11.29
N PRO A 459 -7.67 13.00 10.83
CA PRO A 459 -8.29 14.13 11.56
C PRO A 459 -9.74 13.86 11.98
N ASP A 460 -10.53 13.25 11.11
CA ASP A 460 -11.98 13.06 11.32
C ASP A 460 -12.35 11.70 11.93
N ILE A 461 -11.38 10.82 12.23
CA ILE A 461 -11.69 9.43 12.61
C ILE A 461 -12.52 9.33 13.88
N LEU A 462 -12.21 10.17 14.86
CA LEU A 462 -12.94 10.20 16.13
C LEU A 462 -14.38 10.70 15.95
N ALA A 463 -14.57 11.66 15.03
CA ALA A 463 -15.88 12.26 14.81
C ALA A 463 -16.90 11.21 14.34
N TYR A 464 -16.57 10.43 13.30
CA TYR A 464 -17.48 9.39 12.83
C TYR A 464 -17.46 8.12 13.68
N LEU A 465 -16.35 7.79 14.36
CA LEU A 465 -16.30 6.64 15.27
C LEU A 465 -17.22 6.84 16.48
N PHE A 466 -17.18 8.02 17.10
CA PHE A 466 -18.04 8.33 18.23
C PHE A 466 -19.50 8.49 17.80
N GLU A 467 -19.74 9.04 16.61
CA GLU A 467 -21.10 9.09 16.08
C GLU A 467 -21.66 7.69 15.80
N PHE A 468 -20.85 6.79 15.23
CA PHE A 468 -21.22 5.38 15.07
C PHE A 468 -21.57 4.75 16.42
N ALA A 469 -20.72 4.90 17.43
CA ALA A 469 -20.91 4.31 18.75
C ALA A 469 -22.22 4.75 19.44
N LYS A 470 -22.73 5.95 19.15
CA LYS A 470 -24.00 6.45 19.71
C LYS A 470 -25.25 5.79 19.13
N HIS A 471 -25.19 5.29 17.90
CA HIS A 471 -26.38 4.87 17.14
C HIS A 471 -26.33 3.43 16.63
N ALA A 472 -25.16 2.80 16.62
CA ALA A 472 -24.99 1.46 16.07
C ALA A 472 -25.74 0.40 16.91
N PRO A 473 -26.36 -0.61 16.28
CA PRO A 473 -26.91 -1.76 16.99
C PRO A 473 -25.79 -2.53 17.69
N ILE A 474 -25.82 -2.56 19.02
CA ILE A 474 -24.71 -3.05 19.85
C ILE A 474 -24.46 -4.55 19.66
N GLU A 475 -25.51 -5.35 19.57
CA GLU A 475 -25.37 -6.80 19.27
C GLU A 475 -24.62 -7.03 17.95
N ALA A 476 -24.90 -6.20 16.94
CA ALA A 476 -24.25 -6.29 15.64
C ALA A 476 -22.80 -5.83 15.67
N VAL A 477 -22.50 -4.78 16.43
CA VAL A 477 -21.12 -4.34 16.69
C VAL A 477 -20.31 -5.49 17.32
N CYS A 478 -20.84 -6.11 18.37
CA CYS A 478 -20.17 -7.21 19.06
C CYS A 478 -20.02 -8.45 18.17
N ALA A 479 -21.03 -8.79 17.37
CA ALA A 479 -20.96 -9.87 16.39
C ALA A 479 -19.86 -9.62 15.34
N GLN A 480 -19.76 -8.39 14.83
CA GLN A 480 -18.75 -8.04 13.83
C GLN A 480 -17.33 -8.00 14.42
N LEU A 481 -17.15 -7.44 15.62
CA LEU A 481 -15.85 -7.46 16.31
C LEU A 481 -15.38 -8.88 16.60
N ARG A 482 -16.28 -9.77 17.04
CA ARG A 482 -15.99 -11.19 17.22
C ARG A 482 -15.57 -11.86 15.92
N ALA A 483 -16.26 -11.55 14.82
CA ALA A 483 -15.90 -12.04 13.49
C ALA A 483 -14.50 -11.57 13.07
N MET A 484 -14.21 -10.27 13.23
CA MET A 484 -12.89 -9.71 12.97
C MET A 484 -11.81 -10.35 13.84
N SER A 485 -12.11 -10.70 15.10
CA SER A 485 -11.13 -11.38 15.96
C SER A 485 -10.76 -12.78 15.45
N LYS A 486 -11.69 -13.46 14.78
CA LYS A 486 -11.50 -14.80 14.20
C LYS A 486 -10.80 -14.78 12.85
N ASP A 487 -11.02 -13.73 12.05
CA ASP A 487 -10.41 -13.58 10.72
C ASP A 487 -10.17 -12.11 10.35
N PHE A 488 -9.20 -11.50 11.04
CA PHE A 488 -8.86 -10.10 10.80
C PHE A 488 -8.31 -9.89 9.38
N ASN A 489 -7.56 -10.84 8.84
CA ASN A 489 -6.87 -10.67 7.56
C ASN A 489 -7.86 -10.58 6.38
N ASN A 490 -9.00 -11.27 6.44
CA ASN A 490 -10.06 -11.11 5.44
C ASN A 490 -11.07 -10.01 5.79
N LEU A 491 -11.21 -9.63 7.07
CA LEU A 491 -12.18 -8.63 7.53
C LEU A 491 -11.56 -7.29 7.96
N LYS A 492 -10.34 -6.99 7.51
CA LYS A 492 -9.70 -5.66 7.69
C LYS A 492 -9.99 -4.68 6.56
N ASP A 493 -10.53 -5.17 5.44
CA ASP A 493 -10.84 -4.38 4.26
C ASP A 493 -12.12 -4.85 3.54
N GLY A 494 -12.57 -4.08 2.55
CA GLY A 494 -13.80 -4.36 1.80
C GLY A 494 -15.07 -3.83 2.49
N TYR A 495 -14.94 -2.95 3.49
CA TYR A 495 -16.12 -2.36 4.11
C TYR A 495 -16.77 -1.33 3.18
N PRO A 496 -18.11 -1.18 3.24
CA PRO A 496 -18.84 -0.19 2.44
C PRO A 496 -18.31 1.22 2.60
N ASP A 497 -18.35 1.99 1.52
CA ASP A 497 -17.80 3.34 1.48
C ASP A 497 -18.42 4.27 2.52
N LEU A 498 -19.75 4.28 2.58
CA LEU A 498 -20.50 5.23 3.38
C LEU A 498 -21.15 4.60 4.61
N MET A 499 -21.21 5.39 5.68
CA MET A 499 -22.05 5.17 6.83
C MET A 499 -23.10 6.28 6.88
N VAL A 500 -24.38 5.92 6.87
CA VAL A 500 -25.54 6.82 6.77
C VAL A 500 -26.45 6.64 7.97
N PHE A 501 -26.92 7.74 8.55
CA PHE A 501 -27.83 7.75 9.71
C PHE A 501 -29.28 7.98 9.25
N GLU A 502 -29.92 6.93 8.75
CA GLU A 502 -31.30 6.93 8.29
C GLU A 502 -32.08 5.82 9.01
N LYS A 503 -32.87 6.19 10.03
CA LYS A 503 -33.59 5.25 10.92
C LYS A 503 -32.65 4.23 11.61
N GLY A 504 -31.48 4.69 12.02
CA GLY A 504 -30.39 3.88 12.57
C GLY A 504 -29.13 3.99 11.72
N VAL A 505 -28.15 3.12 11.98
CA VAL A 505 -26.92 3.05 11.18
C VAL A 505 -27.12 2.12 10.00
N LYS A 506 -26.84 2.63 8.80
CA LYS A 506 -26.85 1.90 7.54
C LYS A 506 -25.51 2.09 6.83
N PHE A 507 -25.01 1.03 6.23
CA PHE A 507 -23.83 1.09 5.38
C PHE A 507 -24.22 1.09 3.91
N VAL A 508 -23.53 1.87 3.08
CA VAL A 508 -23.81 1.99 1.65
C VAL A 508 -22.50 1.86 0.86
N GLU A 509 -22.44 0.83 0.02
CA GLU A 509 -21.36 0.64 -0.95
C GLU A 509 -21.73 1.33 -2.26
N VAL A 510 -20.85 2.21 -2.74
CA VAL A 510 -21.13 3.10 -3.86
C VAL A 510 -20.54 2.52 -5.14
N LYS A 511 -21.30 2.62 -6.25
CA LYS A 511 -20.85 2.16 -7.56
C LYS A 511 -21.04 3.21 -8.63
N ALA A 512 -19.93 3.73 -9.15
CA ALA A 512 -19.92 4.62 -10.31
C ALA A 512 -20.19 3.85 -11.61
N PRO A 513 -20.63 4.53 -12.68
CA PRO A 513 -20.77 3.90 -13.99
C PRO A 513 -19.48 3.23 -14.47
N GLY A 514 -19.54 1.92 -14.68
CA GLY A 514 -18.40 1.10 -15.08
C GLY A 514 -17.73 0.34 -13.92
N ASP A 515 -18.08 0.64 -12.68
CA ASP A 515 -17.57 -0.08 -11.51
C ASP A 515 -18.36 -1.36 -11.23
N SER A 516 -17.66 -2.36 -10.69
CA SER A 516 -18.24 -3.58 -10.17
C SER A 516 -17.82 -3.77 -8.71
N LEU A 517 -18.64 -4.51 -7.96
CA LEU A 517 -18.26 -4.99 -6.64
C LEU A 517 -17.00 -5.88 -6.76
N ARG A 518 -16.12 -5.78 -5.77
CA ARG A 518 -14.94 -6.64 -5.65
C ARG A 518 -15.22 -7.79 -4.69
N ARG A 519 -14.46 -8.89 -4.80
CA ARG A 519 -14.67 -10.10 -3.98
C ARG A 519 -14.52 -9.84 -2.48
N ASN A 520 -13.51 -9.05 -2.08
CA ASN A 520 -13.33 -8.70 -0.67
C ASN A 520 -14.47 -7.81 -0.14
N GLN A 521 -15.01 -6.89 -0.97
CA GLN A 521 -16.19 -6.11 -0.60
C GLN A 521 -17.38 -7.01 -0.30
N LEU A 522 -17.61 -8.00 -1.15
CA LEU A 522 -18.73 -8.92 -0.99
C LEU A 522 -18.65 -9.76 0.29
N VAL A 523 -17.46 -10.31 0.60
CA VAL A 523 -17.22 -11.05 1.86
C VAL A 523 -17.58 -10.17 3.06
N THR A 524 -17.07 -8.94 3.08
CA THR A 524 -17.28 -8.03 4.20
C THR A 524 -18.73 -7.53 4.29
N ILE A 525 -19.38 -7.23 3.16
CA ILE A 525 -20.82 -6.88 3.09
C ILE A 525 -21.68 -8.02 3.65
N GLN A 526 -21.47 -9.26 3.17
CA GLN A 526 -22.20 -10.41 3.68
C GLN A 526 -21.95 -10.61 5.18
N LYS A 527 -20.71 -10.42 5.63
CA LYS A 527 -20.40 -10.56 7.05
C LYS A 527 -21.08 -9.49 7.91
N LEU A 528 -21.11 -8.24 7.46
CA LEU A 528 -21.85 -7.16 8.12
C LEU A 528 -23.34 -7.47 8.21
N MET A 529 -23.95 -7.95 7.12
CA MET A 529 -25.36 -8.34 7.11
C MET A 529 -25.63 -9.50 8.08
N LEU A 530 -24.78 -10.53 8.10
CA LEU A 530 -24.88 -11.64 9.05
C LEU A 530 -24.69 -11.19 10.51
N SER A 531 -23.85 -10.18 10.74
CA SER A 531 -23.69 -9.54 12.04
C SER A 531 -24.92 -8.72 12.43
N GLY A 532 -25.83 -8.38 11.50
CA GLY A 532 -27.07 -7.66 11.78
C GLY A 532 -27.11 -6.20 11.33
N PHE A 533 -26.15 -5.76 10.51
CA PHE A 533 -26.19 -4.41 9.92
C PHE A 533 -27.04 -4.37 8.65
N ASN A 534 -27.69 -3.23 8.43
CA ASN A 534 -28.28 -2.91 7.13
C ASN A 534 -27.17 -2.45 6.18
N VAL A 535 -27.04 -3.12 5.04
CA VAL A 535 -26.04 -2.80 4.02
C VAL A 535 -26.72 -2.73 2.67
N ASP A 536 -26.61 -1.57 2.02
CA ASP A 536 -27.09 -1.36 0.67
C ASP A 536 -25.92 -1.22 -0.30
N VAL A 537 -26.20 -1.53 -1.57
CA VAL A 537 -25.35 -1.11 -2.68
C VAL A 537 -26.11 0.00 -3.41
N GLN A 538 -25.42 1.08 -3.75
CA GLN A 538 -26.01 2.22 -4.44
C GLN A 538 -25.22 2.53 -5.70
N SER A 539 -25.87 2.32 -6.84
CA SER A 539 -25.34 2.73 -8.14
C SER A 539 -25.62 4.22 -8.36
N VAL A 540 -24.67 4.94 -8.97
CA VAL A 540 -24.87 6.33 -9.39
C VAL A 540 -24.91 6.46 -10.90
N GLU A 541 -25.51 7.54 -11.37
CA GLU A 541 -25.42 7.99 -12.75
C GLU A 541 -24.99 9.46 -12.80
N TRP A 542 -24.23 9.80 -13.83
CA TRP A 542 -23.77 11.17 -14.02
C TRP A 542 -24.86 11.99 -14.68
N ARG A 543 -25.19 13.14 -14.09
CA ARG A 543 -26.02 14.15 -14.71
C ARG A 543 -25.38 15.53 -14.61
N VAL A 544 -25.91 16.48 -15.37
CA VAL A 544 -25.69 17.89 -15.10
C VAL A 544 -26.83 18.36 -14.19
N SER A 545 -26.50 19.03 -13.09
CA SER A 545 -27.46 19.43 -12.06
C SER A 545 -27.54 20.95 -11.90
N PRO A 546 -28.22 21.68 -12.79
CA PRO A 546 -28.38 23.13 -12.66
C PRO A 546 -28.99 23.56 -11.32
N GLU A 547 -29.83 22.72 -10.71
CA GLU A 547 -30.48 22.93 -9.42
C GLU A 547 -29.51 22.93 -8.22
N GLN A 548 -28.28 22.46 -8.42
CA GLN A 548 -27.23 22.44 -7.42
C GLN A 548 -26.51 23.81 -7.38
N PRO A 549 -26.15 24.34 -6.19
CA PRO A 549 -25.28 25.50 -6.11
C PRO A 549 -23.90 25.26 -6.75
N TYR A 550 -23.50 26.17 -7.61
CA TYR A 550 -22.14 26.34 -8.14
C TYR A 550 -21.57 27.65 -7.60
N VAL A 551 -20.27 27.71 -7.33
CA VAL A 551 -19.57 28.95 -7.00
C VAL A 551 -18.48 29.18 -8.02
N VAL A 552 -18.68 30.18 -8.87
CA VAL A 552 -17.69 30.63 -9.85
C VAL A 552 -16.70 31.55 -9.15
N VAL A 553 -15.43 31.16 -9.18
CA VAL A 553 -14.35 31.85 -8.47
C VAL A 553 -13.29 32.31 -9.46
N ASP A 554 -12.76 33.49 -9.18
CA ASP A 554 -11.57 34.02 -9.84
C ASP A 554 -10.71 34.73 -8.78
N ILE A 555 -9.39 34.70 -8.95
CA ILE A 555 -8.44 35.33 -8.02
C ILE A 555 -7.36 36.11 -8.77
N GLU A 556 -6.87 37.17 -8.12
CA GLU A 556 -5.61 37.82 -8.49
C GLU A 556 -4.52 37.50 -7.46
N THR A 557 -3.27 37.47 -7.90
CA THR A 557 -2.15 36.96 -7.09
C THR A 557 -0.87 37.75 -7.29
N THR A 558 0.06 37.66 -6.33
CA THR A 558 1.39 38.28 -6.44
C THR A 558 2.32 37.58 -7.44
N GLY A 559 1.88 36.53 -8.13
CA GLY A 559 2.67 35.70 -9.03
C GLY A 559 2.01 34.35 -9.34
N GLY A 560 2.62 33.55 -10.20
CA GLY A 560 1.98 32.32 -10.72
C GLY A 560 2.18 31.04 -9.89
N LYS A 561 2.94 31.06 -8.79
CA LYS A 561 3.32 29.86 -8.04
C LYS A 561 2.69 29.82 -6.66
N LYS A 562 1.62 29.03 -6.48
CA LYS A 562 0.88 28.88 -5.20
C LYS A 562 1.75 28.51 -4.00
N GLU A 563 2.91 27.88 -4.19
CA GLU A 563 3.83 27.51 -3.12
C GLU A 563 4.47 28.75 -2.48
N HIS A 564 4.70 29.80 -3.26
CA HIS A 564 5.42 30.99 -2.82
C HIS A 564 4.57 32.25 -2.85
N ASP A 565 3.73 32.41 -3.86
CA ASP A 565 2.91 33.60 -4.10
C ASP A 565 1.61 33.59 -3.29
N LYS A 566 1.01 34.78 -3.19
CA LYS A 566 -0.12 35.09 -2.31
C LYS A 566 -1.27 35.71 -3.08
N ILE A 567 -2.49 35.55 -2.56
CA ILE A 567 -3.70 36.11 -3.16
C ILE A 567 -3.80 37.62 -2.83
N THR A 568 -4.19 38.44 -3.81
CA THR A 568 -4.39 39.89 -3.68
C THR A 568 -5.84 40.33 -3.88
N GLU A 569 -6.66 39.53 -4.56
CA GLU A 569 -8.10 39.75 -4.74
C GLU A 569 -8.78 38.39 -4.93
N ILE A 570 -10.01 38.27 -4.43
CA ILE A 570 -10.88 37.10 -4.66
C ILE A 570 -12.26 37.60 -5.01
N ALA A 571 -12.88 37.00 -6.03
CA ALA A 571 -14.30 37.14 -6.29
C ALA A 571 -14.96 35.76 -6.37
N MET A 572 -16.15 35.64 -5.77
CA MET A 572 -16.96 34.43 -5.76
C MET A 572 -18.40 34.78 -6.12
N ILE A 573 -18.95 34.14 -7.15
CA ILE A 573 -20.32 34.34 -7.59
C ILE A 573 -21.05 33.00 -7.49
N LYS A 574 -22.08 32.94 -6.64
CA LYS A 574 -22.89 31.74 -6.44
C LYS A 574 -24.03 31.71 -7.47
N VAL A 575 -24.13 30.60 -8.17
CA VAL A 575 -25.09 30.38 -9.26
C VAL A 575 -25.91 29.13 -8.98
N GLN A 576 -27.22 29.23 -9.15
CA GLN A 576 -28.16 28.11 -9.08
C GLN A 576 -29.23 28.30 -10.15
N ASN A 577 -29.59 27.23 -10.86
CA ASN A 577 -30.49 27.26 -12.01
C ASN A 577 -30.08 28.28 -13.09
N GLY A 578 -28.77 28.48 -13.26
CA GLY A 578 -28.22 29.48 -14.17
C GLY A 578 -28.40 30.93 -13.73
N GLN A 579 -28.97 31.18 -12.54
CA GLN A 579 -29.15 32.52 -11.99
C GLN A 579 -28.14 32.78 -10.88
N VAL A 580 -27.66 34.03 -10.80
CA VAL A 580 -26.82 34.46 -9.67
C VAL A 580 -27.71 34.61 -8.44
N ILE A 581 -27.38 33.90 -7.37
CA ILE A 581 -28.13 33.91 -6.10
C ILE A 581 -27.38 34.60 -4.96
N ASP A 582 -26.07 34.74 -5.06
CA ASP A 582 -25.22 35.38 -4.06
C ASP A 582 -23.87 35.81 -4.66
N GLN A 583 -23.22 36.81 -4.06
CA GLN A 583 -21.93 37.34 -4.54
C GLN A 583 -21.07 37.79 -3.35
N TRP A 584 -19.77 37.50 -3.42
CA TRP A 584 -18.79 37.95 -2.44
C TRP A 584 -17.48 38.33 -3.14
N GLN A 585 -16.82 39.41 -2.69
CA GLN A 585 -15.52 39.82 -3.20
C GLN A 585 -14.73 40.56 -2.12
N SER A 586 -13.40 40.47 -2.18
CA SER A 586 -12.51 41.24 -1.32
C SER A 586 -11.14 41.43 -1.97
N LEU A 587 -10.55 42.62 -1.80
CA LEU A 587 -9.10 42.76 -1.85
C LEU A 587 -8.52 42.02 -0.64
N ILE A 588 -7.31 41.48 -0.79
CA ILE A 588 -6.61 40.74 0.25
C ILE A 588 -5.22 41.33 0.42
N ASN A 589 -4.85 41.62 1.67
CA ASN A 589 -3.48 41.96 1.99
C ASN A 589 -2.61 40.69 1.93
N PRO A 590 -1.71 40.55 0.93
CA PRO A 590 -0.91 39.35 0.75
C PRO A 590 0.23 39.25 1.78
N GLN A 591 0.39 40.24 2.66
CA GLN A 591 1.49 40.41 3.62
C GLN A 591 2.87 40.37 2.95
N ARG A 592 2.94 40.85 1.71
CA ARG A 592 4.17 40.97 0.91
C ARG A 592 3.98 42.02 -0.17
N ARG A 593 5.10 42.44 -0.77
CA ARG A 593 5.05 43.38 -1.89
C ARG A 593 4.41 42.74 -3.12
N VAL A 594 3.47 43.45 -3.74
CA VAL A 594 2.94 43.15 -5.08
C VAL A 594 3.98 43.60 -6.12
N PRO A 595 4.51 42.68 -6.97
CA PRO A 595 5.49 43.03 -7.98
C PRO A 595 4.93 43.99 -9.04
N LYS A 596 5.78 44.88 -9.56
CA LYS A 596 5.36 45.90 -10.54
C LYS A 596 4.66 45.32 -11.78
N TYR A 597 5.17 44.19 -12.30
CA TYR A 597 4.57 43.55 -13.48
C TYR A 597 3.17 42.96 -13.19
N ILE A 598 2.86 42.62 -11.93
CA ILE A 598 1.51 42.22 -11.51
C ILE A 598 0.61 43.45 -11.44
N THR A 599 1.07 44.54 -10.82
CA THR A 599 0.32 45.81 -10.78
C THR A 599 0.01 46.34 -12.19
N GLU A 600 0.95 46.23 -13.13
CA GLU A 600 0.73 46.58 -14.54
C GLU A 600 -0.31 45.67 -15.23
N LEU A 601 -0.46 44.43 -14.75
CA LEU A 601 -1.41 43.44 -15.29
C LEU A 601 -2.82 43.60 -14.71
N THR A 602 -2.93 43.72 -13.38
CA THR A 602 -4.21 43.66 -12.63
C THR A 602 -4.71 45.02 -12.18
N GLY A 603 -3.83 46.03 -12.18
CA GLY A 603 -4.10 47.35 -11.59
C GLY A 603 -4.08 47.37 -10.06
N ILE A 604 -3.75 46.26 -9.39
CA ILE A 604 -3.67 46.20 -7.92
C ILE A 604 -2.26 46.57 -7.47
N ASP A 605 -2.13 47.71 -6.78
CA ASP A 605 -0.87 48.19 -6.20
C ASP A 605 -0.75 47.86 -4.70
N ASN A 606 0.37 48.28 -4.08
CA ASN A 606 0.64 47.96 -2.69
C ASN A 606 -0.23 48.79 -1.75
N GLU A 607 -0.61 49.99 -2.17
CA GLU A 607 -1.45 50.93 -1.45
C GLU A 607 -2.89 50.41 -1.34
N MET A 608 -3.45 49.83 -2.41
CA MET A 608 -4.78 49.24 -2.43
C MET A 608 -4.96 48.09 -1.45
N VAL A 609 -3.94 47.26 -1.28
CA VAL A 609 -4.00 46.06 -0.42
C VAL A 609 -3.46 46.29 0.99
N ALA A 610 -2.95 47.48 1.31
CA ALA A 610 -2.32 47.76 2.59
C ALA A 610 -3.31 47.61 3.76
N ASP A 611 -4.51 48.17 3.62
CA ASP A 611 -5.57 48.16 4.63
C ASP A 611 -6.65 47.09 4.35
N ALA A 612 -6.44 46.24 3.33
CA ALA A 612 -7.32 45.12 3.03
C ALA A 612 -7.16 44.00 4.09
N PRO A 613 -8.19 43.15 4.32
CA PRO A 613 -8.07 42.05 5.25
C PRO A 613 -7.02 41.04 4.79
N ILE A 614 -6.34 40.39 5.74
CA ILE A 614 -5.46 39.26 5.44
C ILE A 614 -6.29 37.99 5.22
N PHE A 615 -5.74 36.99 4.54
CA PHE A 615 -6.50 35.77 4.21
C PHE A 615 -7.12 35.07 5.44
N SER A 616 -6.42 35.07 6.58
CA SER A 616 -6.94 34.45 7.82
C SER A 616 -8.16 35.16 8.41
N GLU A 617 -8.44 36.40 8.03
CA GLU A 617 -9.62 37.15 8.49
C GLU A 617 -10.87 36.82 7.65
N VAL A 618 -10.70 36.38 6.40
CA VAL A 618 -11.80 36.06 5.46
C VAL A 618 -11.97 34.56 5.21
N ILE A 619 -11.14 33.71 5.80
CA ILE A 619 -11.13 32.27 5.54
C ILE A 619 -12.49 31.61 5.84
N ASP A 620 -13.16 32.02 6.92
CA ASP A 620 -14.47 31.47 7.30
C ASP A 620 -15.58 31.92 6.35
N ASP A 621 -15.49 33.13 5.81
CA ASP A 621 -16.40 33.62 4.77
C ASP A 621 -16.23 32.78 3.50
N ILE A 622 -14.99 32.49 3.08
CA ILE A 622 -14.69 31.67 1.90
C ILE A 622 -15.19 30.24 2.09
N ASP A 623 -14.92 29.64 3.26
CA ASP A 623 -15.32 28.28 3.58
C ASP A 623 -16.85 28.15 3.53
N THR A 624 -17.55 29.07 4.22
CA THR A 624 -19.02 29.16 4.28
C THR A 624 -19.63 29.43 2.91
N PHE A 625 -19.09 30.38 2.15
CA PHE A 625 -19.64 30.76 0.84
C PHE A 625 -19.55 29.62 -0.17
N THR A 626 -18.45 28.84 -0.12
CA THR A 626 -18.21 27.70 -1.00
C THR A 626 -18.74 26.38 -0.47
N GLN A 627 -19.29 26.35 0.75
CA GLN A 627 -19.85 25.14 1.37
C GLN A 627 -21.02 24.60 0.53
N ASP A 628 -21.10 23.27 0.44
CA ASP A 628 -22.12 22.51 -0.29
C ASP A 628 -22.31 22.87 -1.77
N ALA A 629 -21.35 23.61 -2.36
CA ALA A 629 -21.35 24.03 -3.76
C ALA A 629 -20.22 23.38 -4.56
N ILE A 630 -20.38 23.36 -5.89
CA ILE A 630 -19.32 22.95 -6.83
C ILE A 630 -18.48 24.18 -7.16
N PHE A 631 -17.16 24.10 -6.95
CA PHE A 631 -16.22 25.16 -7.28
C PHE A 631 -15.99 25.21 -8.80
N VAL A 632 -16.23 26.35 -9.43
CA VAL A 632 -16.07 26.53 -10.88
C VAL A 632 -15.07 27.65 -11.12
N ALA A 633 -14.13 27.47 -12.03
CA ALA A 633 -13.25 28.56 -12.45
C ALA A 633 -12.71 28.36 -13.87
N HIS A 634 -12.20 29.43 -14.47
CA HIS A 634 -11.60 29.42 -15.79
C HIS A 634 -10.12 29.07 -15.71
N ASN A 635 -9.79 27.79 -15.88
CA ASN A 635 -8.52 27.15 -15.47
C ASN A 635 -8.45 26.81 -13.98
N VAL A 636 -9.47 26.09 -13.50
CA VAL A 636 -9.74 25.78 -12.09
C VAL A 636 -8.56 25.32 -11.22
N ASN A 637 -7.52 24.71 -11.79
CA ASN A 637 -6.38 24.27 -11.00
C ASN A 637 -5.52 25.43 -10.46
N PHE A 638 -5.61 26.60 -11.09
CA PHE A 638 -4.97 27.82 -10.62
C PHE A 638 -5.66 28.33 -9.35
N ASP A 639 -6.90 28.80 -9.47
CA ASP A 639 -7.67 29.43 -8.39
C ASP A 639 -7.85 28.49 -7.19
N PHE A 640 -8.32 27.28 -7.46
CA PHE A 640 -8.48 26.25 -6.43
C PHE A 640 -7.14 25.89 -5.77
N GLY A 641 -6.05 25.93 -6.54
CA GLY A 641 -4.70 25.62 -6.06
C GLY A 641 -4.20 26.64 -5.04
N PHE A 642 -4.42 27.93 -5.32
CA PHE A 642 -4.05 29.02 -4.41
C PHE A 642 -4.92 29.05 -3.16
N ILE A 643 -6.25 28.93 -3.29
CA ILE A 643 -7.15 28.88 -2.13
C ILE A 643 -6.80 27.68 -1.23
N LYS A 644 -6.59 26.50 -1.83
CA LYS A 644 -6.15 25.32 -1.08
C LYS A 644 -4.80 25.53 -0.39
N ALA A 645 -3.85 26.25 -1.01
CA ALA A 645 -2.57 26.56 -0.40
C ALA A 645 -2.73 27.52 0.80
N GLU A 646 -3.59 28.54 0.71
CA GLU A 646 -3.84 29.45 1.83
C GLU A 646 -4.53 28.75 3.01
N PHE A 647 -5.54 27.90 2.75
CA PHE A 647 -6.13 27.04 3.79
C PHE A 647 -5.09 26.13 4.45
N GLY A 648 -4.21 25.52 3.64
CA GLY A 648 -3.14 24.65 4.12
C GLY A 648 -2.10 25.37 5.00
N ARG A 649 -1.83 26.66 4.76
CA ARG A 649 -0.96 27.48 5.63
C ARG A 649 -1.56 27.73 7.01
N LEU A 650 -2.87 27.57 7.16
CA LEU A 650 -3.61 27.70 8.41
C LEU A 650 -4.05 26.33 8.94
N GLU A 651 -3.42 25.25 8.47
CA GLU A 651 -3.69 23.85 8.87
C GLU A 651 -5.15 23.42 8.68
N ARG A 652 -5.88 24.09 7.78
CA ARG A 652 -7.27 23.76 7.43
C ARG A 652 -7.33 23.04 6.08
N PRO A 653 -8.12 21.95 5.96
CA PRO A 653 -8.32 21.30 4.67
C PRO A 653 -9.33 22.09 3.82
N PHE A 654 -9.01 22.35 2.55
CA PHE A 654 -9.97 22.82 1.55
C PHE A 654 -10.30 21.72 0.54
N ARG A 655 -11.53 21.22 0.58
CA ARG A 655 -12.02 20.12 -0.27
C ARG A 655 -13.38 20.51 -0.88
N ARG A 656 -13.43 20.68 -2.19
CA ARG A 656 -14.67 20.87 -2.96
C ARG A 656 -14.59 20.10 -4.28
N ALA A 657 -15.73 19.63 -4.77
CA ALA A 657 -15.85 19.21 -6.16
C ALA A 657 -15.60 20.43 -7.06
N LYS A 658 -15.01 20.22 -8.23
CA LYS A 658 -14.59 21.33 -9.08
C LYS A 658 -14.80 21.09 -10.57
N LEU A 659 -15.14 22.16 -11.30
CA LEU A 659 -15.29 22.18 -12.76
C LEU A 659 -14.41 23.25 -13.39
N CYS A 660 -13.87 22.95 -14.57
CA CYS A 660 -13.03 23.85 -15.33
C CYS A 660 -13.74 24.29 -16.61
N THR A 661 -14.04 25.58 -16.75
CA THR A 661 -14.73 26.08 -17.96
C THR A 661 -13.87 25.97 -19.22
N VAL A 662 -12.54 25.93 -19.12
CA VAL A 662 -11.65 25.64 -20.26
C VAL A 662 -11.84 24.21 -20.75
N GLN A 663 -11.86 23.22 -19.84
CA GLN A 663 -12.03 21.82 -20.21
C GLN A 663 -13.45 21.56 -20.74
N LEU A 664 -14.46 22.12 -20.07
CA LEU A 664 -15.84 22.01 -20.51
C LEU A 664 -16.05 22.73 -21.84
N GLY A 665 -15.49 23.92 -22.03
CA GLY A 665 -15.55 24.68 -23.27
C GLY A 665 -14.95 23.92 -24.44
N ARG A 666 -13.76 23.32 -24.30
CA ARG A 666 -13.16 22.47 -25.35
C ARG A 666 -14.05 21.30 -25.76
N LYS A 667 -14.79 20.72 -24.80
CA LYS A 667 -15.67 19.58 -25.03
C LYS A 667 -17.00 19.99 -25.67
N TRP A 668 -17.63 21.04 -25.17
CA TRP A 668 -19.02 21.39 -25.47
C TRP A 668 -19.19 22.58 -26.41
N LEU A 669 -18.13 23.36 -26.60
CA LEU A 669 -18.03 24.47 -27.55
C LEU A 669 -16.77 24.25 -28.42
N PRO A 670 -16.69 23.19 -29.24
CA PRO A 670 -15.51 22.93 -30.06
C PRO A 670 -15.39 23.97 -31.20
N GLY A 671 -14.17 24.21 -31.70
CA GLY A 671 -13.93 25.00 -32.90
C GLY A 671 -13.40 26.43 -32.68
N HIS A 672 -13.19 26.85 -31.43
CA HIS A 672 -12.59 28.16 -31.13
C HIS A 672 -11.07 28.12 -31.23
N ALA A 673 -10.48 29.22 -31.73
CA ALA A 673 -9.03 29.34 -31.93
C ALA A 673 -8.25 29.35 -30.61
N SER A 674 -8.88 29.81 -29.52
CA SER A 674 -8.30 29.79 -28.19
C SER A 674 -9.39 29.72 -27.13
N TYR A 675 -9.06 29.09 -25.99
CA TYR A 675 -9.94 28.95 -24.83
C TYR A 675 -9.46 29.77 -23.63
N SER A 676 -8.58 30.76 -23.83
CA SER A 676 -8.31 31.78 -22.79
C SER A 676 -9.53 32.69 -22.64
N LEU A 677 -9.85 33.11 -21.42
CA LEU A 677 -11.08 33.82 -21.08
C LEU A 677 -11.38 34.99 -22.04
N GLY A 678 -10.44 35.91 -22.23
CA GLY A 678 -10.62 37.04 -23.12
C GLY A 678 -10.96 36.67 -24.57
N LYS A 679 -10.25 35.69 -25.15
CA LYS A 679 -10.48 35.24 -26.54
C LYS A 679 -11.80 34.49 -26.69
N ILE A 680 -12.11 33.57 -25.76
CA ILE A 680 -13.34 32.78 -25.85
C ILE A 680 -14.58 33.65 -25.60
N CYS A 681 -14.50 34.61 -24.67
CA CYS A 681 -15.57 35.57 -24.45
C CYS A 681 -15.78 36.47 -25.66
N HIS A 682 -14.71 36.96 -26.28
CA HIS A 682 -14.81 37.73 -27.53
C HIS A 682 -15.49 36.92 -28.65
N ASP A 683 -15.02 35.69 -28.92
CA ASP A 683 -15.59 34.85 -29.96
C ASP A 683 -17.08 34.53 -29.74
N LEU A 684 -17.50 34.43 -28.48
CA LEU A 684 -18.88 34.14 -28.08
C LEU A 684 -19.72 35.40 -27.82
N SER A 685 -19.19 36.60 -28.06
CA SER A 685 -19.84 37.87 -27.77
C SER A 685 -20.28 38.04 -26.31
N ILE A 686 -19.52 37.47 -25.37
CA ILE A 686 -19.70 37.65 -23.92
C ILE A 686 -18.94 38.93 -23.51
N PRO A 687 -19.61 39.91 -22.88
CA PRO A 687 -18.95 41.12 -22.42
C PRO A 687 -17.87 40.80 -21.37
N LEU A 688 -16.66 41.30 -21.59
CA LEU A 688 -15.56 41.25 -20.64
C LEU A 688 -14.93 42.65 -20.54
N THR A 689 -15.46 43.46 -19.64
CA THR A 689 -14.97 44.81 -19.36
C THR A 689 -14.06 44.78 -18.14
N GLY A 690 -12.84 45.30 -18.24
CA GLY A 690 -11.90 45.33 -17.12
C GLY A 690 -11.31 43.95 -16.79
N HIS A 691 -10.77 43.27 -17.82
CA HIS A 691 -10.03 42.02 -17.69
C HIS A 691 -8.87 42.17 -16.69
N HIS A 692 -8.55 41.10 -15.94
CA HIS A 692 -7.60 41.09 -14.82
C HIS A 692 -8.08 41.82 -13.56
N ARG A 693 -9.39 41.78 -13.34
CA ARG A 693 -10.04 42.06 -12.06
C ARG A 693 -10.94 40.89 -11.73
N ALA A 694 -10.78 40.35 -10.52
CA ALA A 694 -11.37 39.06 -10.17
C ALA A 694 -12.88 39.02 -10.40
N TYR A 695 -13.60 40.09 -10.02
CA TYR A 695 -15.06 40.13 -10.18
C TYR A 695 -15.51 40.11 -11.66
N ASN A 696 -14.83 40.87 -12.52
CA ASN A 696 -15.18 40.96 -13.93
C ASN A 696 -14.93 39.62 -14.64
N ASP A 697 -13.79 38.99 -14.35
CA ASP A 697 -13.42 37.69 -14.91
C ASP A 697 -14.34 36.57 -14.38
N ALA A 698 -14.71 36.59 -13.10
CA ALA A 698 -15.73 35.69 -12.53
C ALA A 698 -17.10 35.87 -13.19
N ALA A 699 -17.56 37.11 -13.39
CA ALA A 699 -18.86 37.41 -14.02
C ALA A 699 -18.91 36.95 -15.49
N ALA A 700 -17.84 37.18 -16.26
CA ALA A 700 -17.72 36.65 -17.61
C ALA A 700 -17.68 35.11 -17.61
N THR A 701 -17.01 34.52 -16.63
CA THR A 701 -16.97 33.06 -16.45
C THR A 701 -18.35 32.48 -16.10
N VAL A 702 -19.20 33.18 -15.34
CA VAL A 702 -20.61 32.79 -15.11
C VAL A 702 -21.37 32.73 -16.42
N ALA A 703 -21.28 33.76 -17.26
CA ALA A 703 -21.96 33.80 -18.56
C ALA A 703 -21.47 32.65 -19.48
N LEU A 704 -20.16 32.43 -19.54
CA LEU A 704 -19.56 31.32 -20.29
C LEU A 704 -20.03 29.96 -19.75
N PHE A 705 -20.05 29.78 -18.43
CA PHE A 705 -20.47 28.54 -17.78
C PHE A 705 -21.94 28.23 -18.04
N ASN A 706 -22.81 29.25 -18.00
CA ASN A 706 -24.22 29.08 -18.34
C ASN A 706 -24.42 28.65 -19.80
N LEU A 707 -23.69 29.23 -20.75
CA LEU A 707 -23.73 28.82 -22.16
C LEU A 707 -23.26 27.37 -22.34
N ILE A 708 -22.16 27.00 -21.67
CA ILE A 708 -21.65 25.62 -21.64
C ILE A 708 -22.72 24.67 -21.07
N ASN A 709 -23.39 25.04 -19.98
CA ASN A 709 -24.44 24.22 -19.36
C ASN A 709 -25.65 24.06 -20.27
N GLN A 710 -26.06 25.11 -20.97
CA GLN A 710 -27.11 25.01 -21.98
C GLN A 710 -26.76 23.95 -23.03
N LYS A 711 -25.53 23.96 -23.56
CA LYS A 711 -25.06 22.95 -24.53
C LYS A 711 -24.98 21.54 -23.93
N ARG A 712 -24.53 21.42 -22.69
CA ARG A 712 -24.48 20.15 -21.94
C ARG A 712 -25.87 19.54 -21.78
N LEU A 713 -26.87 20.36 -21.46
CA LEU A 713 -28.26 19.93 -21.27
C LEU A 713 -28.97 19.61 -22.59
N GLU A 714 -28.62 20.27 -23.70
CA GLU A 714 -29.14 19.94 -25.04
C GLU A 714 -28.66 18.56 -25.56
N SER A 715 -27.57 18.04 -24.99
CA SER A 715 -26.90 16.81 -25.47
C SER A 715 -27.12 15.59 -24.58
N ASN A 716 -27.79 15.75 -23.44
CA ASN A 716 -28.23 14.69 -22.52
C ASN A 716 -29.72 14.43 -22.73
#